data_AF-A0A1B6QQF3-F1
#
_entry.id   AF-A0A1B6QQF3-F1
#
_cell.length_a   1.000
_cell.length_b   1.000
_cell.length_c   1.000
_cell.angle_alpha   90.00
_cell.angle_beta   90.00
_cell.angle_gamma   90.00
#
_symmetry.space_group_name_H-M   'P 1'
#
loop_
_entity.id
_entity.type
_entity.pdbx_description
1 polymer ?
#
loop_
_entity_poly.entity_id
_entity_poly.type
_entity_poly.pdbx_seq_one_letter_code
_entity_poly.pdbx_strand_id
1 'polypeptide(L)'
;MISNTCCMIYRQNGTVQNKTSFQKLVKEKASVKIDLQMAHTKQGRATEQIDLLEGKLQQVVNGNAKLKVKQTEDSKLWQGLDSGASSTKTLCDQLTQTLQRLAREKEQDKLDILQMKQEKEEMDQNYKEELYSNDAMIKEKDSIIKQLKGSIAMVQHIEVTENKLRRLESEAEISASNINWVGKLPHEDCEQELLQKFLKLESDNHDLQSQAQSMSNSAESLQGEISKHDQQTETLENQNFQPCSVLNEEEQLCSCSVEREKTMEDQKLQVSEARTRYDPMLEGEKIELSKHLKEPSLKNYQAINEIRKKYELEKIEITNVIKEKADKLISEMEEKCNEKISEKKRDSARHSMHLKEDHGAIVARIQQDKEHNESTLQAYLKEELQLIESQVEKELRERPSLLSNEHEYQIKSLRMKHEEECGRMQDELELQNSKENQRGLLQSQKKVMGGNRQIDQEVNSKKVVVKSLYFSYHQFRMVSSNSRNSVDERAPGNTATINFDENNLSAFKHSYTRAINKAREWCKSNTKVTDLSQYFGPGAEIFTTPAEGIFHLKLKFRERELTLYINGRDLYLLGWDGDRYGAFEIQDIDEKKKERCIPGCTIIKMGFNYHDICKHTLGEVRIGPFAMTHGFEVLYKCDGVSYNDALEAVAIFAVNICEAMRDEEVWKEVKDSFDLLFLNTLDSRWDKKSGMAPLSANIRTYKHYSLQYLEYVDCMIRKKPLPEITNRSGLHVKSIHELRNRIRVPLRDAYNEGEFLHEKRPKSPVWCPPYPDGKDWISEEEQLKEEEEEE
;
A
#
# COMPACT_ATOMS: atom_id res chain seq x y z
N MET A 1 -3.21 151.28 53.81
CA MET A 1 -2.30 150.27 53.22
C MET A 1 -2.92 148.86 53.35
N ILE A 2 -4.02 148.56 52.65
CA ILE A 2 -4.79 147.33 52.93
C ILE A 2 -4.50 146.19 51.92
N SER A 3 -4.10 146.52 50.68
CA SER A 3 -3.98 145.52 49.59
C SER A 3 -2.80 144.54 49.73
N ASN A 4 -1.64 144.98 50.20
CA ASN A 4 -0.40 144.19 50.05
C ASN A 4 -0.30 143.01 51.03
N THR A 5 -0.79 143.17 52.26
CA THR A 5 -0.70 142.14 53.31
C THR A 5 -1.53 140.89 52.96
N CYS A 6 -2.69 141.07 52.34
CA CYS A 6 -3.59 139.97 51.99
C CYS A 6 -3.02 139.06 50.89
N CYS A 7 -2.31 139.62 49.89
CA CYS A 7 -1.67 138.83 48.83
C CYS A 7 -0.51 137.96 49.33
N MET A 8 0.22 138.39 50.36
CA MET A 8 1.34 137.62 50.93
C MET A 8 0.84 136.33 51.60
N ILE A 9 -0.21 136.44 52.43
CA ILE A 9 -0.78 135.31 53.18
C ILE A 9 -1.37 134.26 52.22
N TYR A 10 -2.10 134.70 51.18
CA TYR A 10 -2.64 133.79 50.16
C TYR A 10 -1.53 133.06 49.37
N ARG A 11 -0.42 133.73 49.03
CA ARG A 11 0.73 133.06 48.38
C ARG A 11 1.38 132.02 49.30
N GLN A 12 1.66 132.36 50.56
CA GLN A 12 2.27 131.42 51.51
C GLN A 12 1.38 130.17 51.70
N ASN A 13 0.10 130.36 52.04
CA ASN A 13 -0.82 129.24 52.26
C ASN A 13 -0.97 128.35 51.02
N GLY A 14 -1.10 128.95 49.82
CA GLY A 14 -1.13 128.22 48.56
C GLY A 14 0.12 127.38 48.30
N THR A 15 1.32 127.92 48.57
CA THR A 15 2.57 127.15 48.43
C THR A 15 2.70 126.01 49.45
N VAL A 16 2.23 126.19 50.70
CA VAL A 16 2.22 125.13 51.72
C VAL A 16 1.24 124.02 51.33
N GLN A 17 0.00 124.37 50.97
CA GLN A 17 -1.04 123.41 50.63
C GLN A 17 -0.66 122.59 49.38
N ASN A 18 -0.11 123.22 48.34
CA ASN A 18 0.39 122.51 47.16
C ASN A 18 1.57 121.59 47.49
N LYS A 19 2.47 121.99 48.41
CA LYS A 19 3.60 121.16 48.85
C LYS A 19 3.15 119.91 49.60
N THR A 20 2.14 120.03 50.47
CA THR A 20 1.53 118.89 51.18
C THR A 20 0.81 117.94 50.22
N SER A 21 0.02 118.48 49.28
CA SER A 21 -0.67 117.68 48.25
C SER A 21 0.32 116.93 47.34
N PHE A 22 1.40 117.59 46.92
CA PHE A 22 2.47 116.95 46.15
C PHE A 22 3.16 115.84 46.94
N GLN A 23 3.48 116.06 48.22
CA GLN A 23 4.03 115.01 49.08
C GLN A 23 3.07 113.82 49.26
N LYS A 24 1.75 114.05 49.35
CA LYS A 24 0.76 112.96 49.38
C LYS A 24 0.80 112.15 48.08
N LEU A 25 0.71 112.81 46.92
CA LEU A 25 0.75 112.16 45.61
C LEU A 25 2.06 111.39 45.37
N VAL A 26 3.20 111.88 45.86
CA VAL A 26 4.49 111.16 45.78
C VAL A 26 4.49 109.89 46.64
N LYS A 27 3.93 109.94 47.87
CA LYS A 27 3.78 108.75 48.73
C LYS A 27 2.79 107.74 48.13
N GLU A 28 1.69 108.21 47.59
CA GLU A 28 0.63 107.39 46.98
C GLU A 28 1.16 106.69 45.71
N LYS A 29 1.88 107.42 44.84
CA LYS A 29 2.60 106.86 43.68
C LYS A 29 3.68 105.85 44.08
N ALA A 30 4.33 106.04 45.23
CA ALA A 30 5.30 105.07 45.75
C ALA A 30 4.61 103.78 46.25
N SER A 31 3.48 103.88 46.96
CA SER A 31 2.68 102.71 47.36
C SER A 31 2.23 101.92 46.15
N VAL A 32 1.53 102.56 45.21
CA VAL A 32 1.02 101.91 43.99
C VAL A 32 2.13 101.23 43.19
N LYS A 33 3.36 101.79 43.17
CA LYS A 33 4.51 101.13 42.55
C LYS A 33 4.94 99.85 43.29
N ILE A 34 4.97 99.87 44.62
CA ILE A 34 5.29 98.69 45.45
C ILE A 34 4.18 97.62 45.28
N ASP A 35 2.91 98.03 45.31
CA ASP A 35 1.75 97.16 45.11
C ASP A 35 1.78 96.50 43.72
N LEU A 36 2.14 97.24 42.67
CA LEU A 36 2.34 96.72 41.31
C LEU A 36 3.52 95.73 41.24
N GLN A 37 4.63 96.00 41.94
CA GLN A 37 5.76 95.05 42.03
C GLN A 37 5.39 93.78 42.81
N MET A 38 4.56 93.89 43.86
CA MET A 38 3.99 92.73 44.56
C MET A 38 2.99 91.95 43.67
N ALA A 39 2.23 92.63 42.82
CA ALA A 39 1.34 91.98 41.86
C ALA A 39 2.14 91.19 40.80
N HIS A 40 3.14 91.80 40.15
CA HIS A 40 3.97 91.09 39.16
C HIS A 40 4.77 89.93 39.76
N THR A 41 5.31 90.07 40.98
CA THR A 41 5.99 88.94 41.65
C THR A 41 5.04 87.86 42.15
N LYS A 42 3.74 88.14 42.35
CA LYS A 42 2.72 87.09 42.53
C LYS A 42 2.36 86.43 41.21
N GLN A 43 2.22 87.22 40.13
CA GLN A 43 1.92 86.74 38.78
C GLN A 43 3.00 85.78 38.27
N GLY A 44 4.29 86.13 38.36
CA GLY A 44 5.38 85.26 37.93
C GLY A 44 5.38 83.90 38.63
N ARG A 45 5.23 83.87 39.96
CA ARG A 45 5.09 82.62 40.74
C ARG A 45 3.83 81.82 40.41
N ALA A 46 2.76 82.46 39.96
CA ALA A 46 1.57 81.76 39.48
C ALA A 46 1.83 81.13 38.09
N THR A 47 2.53 81.81 37.19
CA THR A 47 2.97 81.25 35.90
C THR A 47 3.92 80.06 36.11
N GLU A 48 4.95 80.19 36.95
CA GLU A 48 5.87 79.09 37.32
C GLU A 48 5.12 77.85 37.87
N GLN A 49 4.03 78.06 38.61
CA GLN A 49 3.17 76.97 39.10
C GLN A 49 2.29 76.35 38.02
N ILE A 50 1.81 77.14 37.05
CA ILE A 50 1.07 76.64 35.88
C ILE A 50 2.01 75.80 35.01
N ASP A 51 3.18 76.30 34.65
CA ASP A 51 4.17 75.59 33.82
C ASP A 51 4.55 74.23 34.44
N LEU A 52 4.72 74.20 35.78
CA LEU A 52 5.00 72.97 36.54
C LEU A 52 3.81 71.99 36.57
N LEU A 53 2.57 72.48 36.55
CA LEU A 53 1.36 71.65 36.49
C LEU A 53 1.13 71.13 35.07
N GLU A 54 1.37 71.92 34.03
CA GLU A 54 1.31 71.49 32.63
C GLU A 54 2.36 70.40 32.34
N GLY A 55 3.60 70.58 32.81
CA GLY A 55 4.64 69.54 32.70
C GLY A 55 4.24 68.21 33.37
N LYS A 56 3.62 68.26 34.55
CA LYS A 56 3.07 67.08 35.24
C LYS A 56 1.89 66.47 34.49
N LEU A 57 0.98 67.29 33.96
CA LEU A 57 -0.15 66.82 33.16
C LEU A 57 0.33 66.10 31.90
N GLN A 58 1.31 66.65 31.18
CA GLN A 58 1.91 66.02 30.01
C GLN A 58 2.62 64.70 30.37
N GLN A 59 3.27 64.62 31.54
CA GLN A 59 3.85 63.36 32.03
C GLN A 59 2.76 62.29 32.27
N VAL A 60 1.62 62.66 32.85
CA VAL A 60 0.47 61.75 33.05
C VAL A 60 -0.16 61.33 31.72
N VAL A 61 -0.35 62.25 30.78
CA VAL A 61 -0.85 61.96 29.42
C VAL A 61 0.08 60.97 28.70
N ASN A 62 1.40 61.20 28.77
CA ASN A 62 2.40 60.30 28.19
C ASN A 62 2.43 58.92 28.88
N GLY A 63 2.15 58.86 30.20
CA GLY A 63 1.97 57.62 30.94
C GLY A 63 0.73 56.84 30.49
N ASN A 64 -0.41 57.51 30.38
CA ASN A 64 -1.67 56.92 29.93
C ASN A 64 -1.58 56.40 28.49
N ALA A 65 -0.87 57.11 27.59
CA ALA A 65 -0.60 56.63 26.24
C ALA A 65 0.17 55.29 26.25
N LYS A 66 1.23 55.18 27.07
CA LYS A 66 1.99 53.92 27.22
C LYS A 66 1.16 52.79 27.83
N LEU A 67 0.30 53.08 28.81
CA LEU A 67 -0.61 52.09 29.38
C LEU A 67 -1.63 51.58 28.35
N LYS A 68 -2.18 52.47 27.50
CA LYS A 68 -3.11 52.09 26.44
C LYS A 68 -2.45 51.20 25.38
N VAL A 69 -1.19 51.46 25.02
CA VAL A 69 -0.42 50.59 24.11
C VAL A 69 -0.29 49.18 24.71
N LYS A 70 0.15 49.08 25.97
CA LYS A 70 0.25 47.78 26.67
C LYS A 70 -1.08 47.03 26.70
N GLN A 71 -2.18 47.68 27.04
CA GLN A 71 -3.52 47.07 27.02
C GLN A 71 -3.89 46.51 25.63
N THR A 72 -3.48 47.17 24.54
CA THR A 72 -3.70 46.64 23.17
C THR A 72 -2.73 45.54 22.75
N GLU A 73 -1.58 45.40 23.41
CA GLU A 73 -0.64 44.30 23.24
C GLU A 73 -1.10 43.07 24.03
N ASP A 74 -1.42 43.25 25.32
CA ASP A 74 -2.02 42.25 26.21
C ASP A 74 -3.30 41.66 25.58
N SER A 75 -4.19 42.51 25.06
CA SER A 75 -5.42 42.06 24.39
C SER A 75 -5.18 41.18 23.16
N LYS A 76 -4.08 41.39 22.41
CA LYS A 76 -3.71 40.53 21.27
C LYS A 76 -3.14 39.19 21.75
N LEU A 77 -2.35 39.20 22.82
CA LEU A 77 -1.85 37.98 23.44
C LEU A 77 -2.99 37.11 23.99
N TRP A 78 -4.00 37.72 24.62
CA TRP A 78 -5.22 37.02 25.05
C TRP A 78 -6.01 36.41 23.89
N GLN A 79 -6.20 37.15 22.79
CA GLN A 79 -6.86 36.61 21.58
C GLN A 79 -6.05 35.46 20.95
N GLY A 80 -4.73 35.57 20.92
CA GLY A 80 -3.84 34.49 20.46
C GLY A 80 -3.99 33.23 21.33
N LEU A 81 -3.94 33.38 22.66
CA LEU A 81 -4.14 32.29 23.62
C LEU A 81 -5.51 31.63 23.47
N ASP A 82 -6.60 32.40 23.33
CA ASP A 82 -7.96 31.88 23.19
C ASP A 82 -8.16 31.12 21.85
N SER A 83 -7.57 31.61 20.75
CA SER A 83 -7.57 30.91 19.46
C SER A 83 -6.76 29.60 19.50
N GLY A 84 -5.60 29.60 20.17
CA GLY A 84 -4.80 28.40 20.40
C GLY A 84 -5.54 27.38 21.27
N ALA A 85 -6.12 27.83 22.39
CA ALA A 85 -6.95 27.00 23.26
C ALA A 85 -8.15 26.41 22.52
N SER A 86 -8.80 27.16 21.62
CA SER A 86 -9.92 26.68 20.79
C SER A 86 -9.49 25.64 19.74
N SER A 87 -8.30 25.80 19.15
CA SER A 87 -7.70 24.79 18.26
C SER A 87 -7.40 23.49 19.03
N THR A 88 -6.73 23.60 20.19
CA THR A 88 -6.47 22.45 21.08
C THR A 88 -7.78 21.80 21.57
N LYS A 89 -8.80 22.61 21.92
CA LYS A 89 -10.14 22.15 22.33
C LYS A 89 -10.72 21.20 21.28
N THR A 90 -10.59 21.55 20.00
CA THR A 90 -11.08 20.79 18.84
C THR A 90 -10.28 19.50 18.59
N LEU A 91 -8.94 19.56 18.67
CA LEU A 91 -8.07 18.39 18.50
C LEU A 91 -8.32 17.33 19.58
N CYS A 92 -8.54 17.73 20.83
CA CYS A 92 -8.91 16.82 21.91
C CYS A 92 -10.26 16.12 21.65
N ASP A 93 -11.21 16.79 20.99
CA ASP A 93 -12.54 16.23 20.70
C ASP A 93 -12.48 15.20 19.58
N GLN A 94 -11.70 15.49 18.53
CA GLN A 94 -11.40 14.53 17.47
C GLN A 94 -10.73 13.28 18.05
N LEU A 95 -9.70 13.44 18.90
CA LEU A 95 -9.03 12.34 19.60
C LEU A 95 -10.01 11.51 20.44
N THR A 96 -10.88 12.14 21.23
CA THR A 96 -11.84 11.41 22.07
C THR A 96 -12.91 10.71 21.23
N GLN A 97 -13.38 11.30 20.14
CA GLN A 97 -14.31 10.66 19.20
C GLN A 97 -13.66 9.44 18.52
N THR A 98 -12.40 9.54 18.10
CA THR A 98 -11.64 8.41 17.54
C THR A 98 -11.48 7.28 18.56
N LEU A 99 -11.13 7.60 19.81
CA LEU A 99 -11.03 6.61 20.90
C LEU A 99 -12.38 5.94 21.20
N GLN A 100 -13.48 6.70 21.24
CA GLN A 100 -14.83 6.15 21.43
C GLN A 100 -15.29 5.28 20.27
N ARG A 101 -14.80 5.51 19.04
CA ARG A 101 -15.08 4.67 17.88
C ARG A 101 -14.28 3.36 17.94
N LEU A 102 -12.95 3.45 18.14
CA LEU A 102 -12.04 2.31 18.32
C LEU A 102 -12.48 1.37 19.46
N ALA A 103 -13.03 1.93 20.54
CA ALA A 103 -13.56 1.14 21.65
C ALA A 103 -14.81 0.31 21.29
N ARG A 104 -15.62 0.77 20.32
CA ARG A 104 -16.78 0.02 19.80
C ARG A 104 -16.36 -0.99 18.75
N GLU A 105 -15.51 -0.58 17.81
CA GLU A 105 -14.92 -1.43 16.77
C GLU A 105 -14.29 -2.68 17.41
N LYS A 106 -13.42 -2.50 18.42
CA LYS A 106 -12.79 -3.61 19.16
C LYS A 106 -13.77 -4.57 19.87
N GLU A 107 -14.91 -4.08 20.35
CA GLU A 107 -15.92 -4.93 21.02
C GLU A 107 -16.80 -5.65 19.99
N GLN A 108 -16.98 -5.08 18.79
CA GLN A 108 -17.58 -5.76 17.64
C GLN A 108 -16.64 -6.85 17.07
N ASP A 109 -15.37 -6.54 16.80
CA ASP A 109 -14.35 -7.51 16.34
C ASP A 109 -14.34 -8.77 17.23
N LYS A 110 -14.50 -8.56 18.55
CA LYS A 110 -14.54 -9.61 19.57
C LYS A 110 -15.81 -10.47 19.52
N LEU A 111 -16.96 -9.90 19.13
CA LEU A 111 -18.18 -10.66 18.86
C LEU A 111 -18.04 -11.46 17.56
N ASP A 112 -17.53 -10.84 16.51
CA ASP A 112 -17.36 -11.48 15.20
C ASP A 112 -16.34 -12.63 15.26
N ILE A 113 -15.26 -12.48 16.03
CA ILE A 113 -14.30 -13.55 16.35
C ILE A 113 -14.92 -14.68 17.18
N LEU A 114 -15.96 -14.43 17.98
CA LEU A 114 -16.69 -15.49 18.68
C LEU A 114 -17.64 -16.23 17.73
N GLN A 115 -18.33 -15.51 16.84
CA GLN A 115 -19.19 -16.11 15.82
C GLN A 115 -18.39 -16.98 14.84
N MET A 116 -17.30 -16.46 14.26
CA MET A 116 -16.43 -17.23 13.36
C MET A 116 -15.83 -18.49 14.01
N LYS A 117 -15.65 -18.52 15.34
CA LYS A 117 -15.23 -19.73 16.05
C LYS A 117 -16.34 -20.77 16.12
N GLN A 118 -17.58 -20.36 16.40
CA GLN A 118 -18.72 -21.28 16.40
C GLN A 118 -18.97 -21.85 14.99
N GLU A 119 -19.01 -21.00 13.96
CA GLU A 119 -19.18 -21.42 12.56
C GLU A 119 -18.07 -22.39 12.12
N LYS A 120 -16.83 -22.19 12.60
CA LYS A 120 -15.74 -23.14 12.37
C LYS A 120 -15.96 -24.47 13.10
N GLU A 121 -16.35 -24.46 14.38
CA GLU A 121 -16.61 -25.70 15.13
C GLU A 121 -17.76 -26.52 14.51
N GLU A 122 -18.77 -25.86 13.95
CA GLU A 122 -19.84 -26.48 13.18
C GLU A 122 -19.33 -27.08 11.84
N MET A 123 -18.45 -26.38 11.11
CA MET A 123 -17.81 -26.93 9.90
C MET A 123 -16.87 -28.11 10.20
N ASP A 124 -16.00 -28.01 11.21
CA ASP A 124 -15.04 -29.06 11.59
C ASP A 124 -15.80 -30.35 12.01
N GLN A 125 -16.98 -30.22 12.64
CA GLN A 125 -17.86 -31.34 12.95
C GLN A 125 -18.54 -31.93 11.71
N ASN A 126 -19.09 -31.11 10.81
CA ASN A 126 -19.73 -31.57 9.57
C ASN A 126 -18.74 -32.33 8.66
N TYR A 127 -17.53 -31.80 8.47
CA TYR A 127 -16.47 -32.45 7.69
C TYR A 127 -16.07 -33.82 8.27
N LYS A 128 -16.08 -33.95 9.60
CA LYS A 128 -15.80 -35.21 10.30
C LYS A 128 -16.90 -36.26 10.07
N GLU A 129 -18.16 -35.85 9.98
CA GLU A 129 -19.28 -36.73 9.64
C GLU A 129 -19.21 -37.19 8.16
N GLU A 130 -18.85 -36.28 7.25
CA GLU A 130 -18.57 -36.63 5.84
C GLU A 130 -17.41 -37.62 5.70
N LEU A 131 -16.33 -37.48 6.49
CA LEU A 131 -15.22 -38.44 6.51
C LEU A 131 -15.67 -39.84 6.97
N TYR A 132 -16.51 -39.95 8.01
CA TYR A 132 -17.04 -41.25 8.45
C TYR A 132 -17.95 -41.89 7.40
N SER A 133 -18.75 -41.10 6.68
CA SER A 133 -19.57 -41.59 5.57
C SER A 133 -18.70 -42.13 4.41
N ASN A 134 -17.66 -41.39 4.02
CA ASN A 134 -16.75 -41.80 2.95
C ASN A 134 -15.93 -43.06 3.30
N ASP A 135 -15.46 -43.20 4.54
CA ASP A 135 -14.77 -44.40 5.04
C ASP A 135 -15.68 -45.66 4.95
N ALA A 136 -16.98 -45.54 5.24
CA ALA A 136 -17.93 -46.62 5.04
C ALA A 136 -18.06 -47.02 3.55
N MET A 137 -18.18 -46.05 2.63
CA MET A 137 -18.25 -46.30 1.19
C MET A 137 -16.96 -46.91 0.61
N ILE A 138 -15.79 -46.56 1.18
CA ILE A 138 -14.50 -47.14 0.77
C ILE A 138 -14.45 -48.63 1.16
N LYS A 139 -14.85 -48.97 2.39
CA LYS A 139 -14.91 -50.36 2.88
C LYS A 139 -15.86 -51.24 2.06
N GLU A 140 -16.99 -50.69 1.60
CA GLU A 140 -17.90 -51.38 0.68
C GLU A 140 -17.22 -51.65 -0.68
N LYS A 141 -16.60 -50.63 -1.28
CA LYS A 141 -15.89 -50.75 -2.57
C LYS A 141 -14.72 -51.74 -2.51
N ASP A 142 -13.95 -51.76 -1.43
CA ASP A 142 -12.87 -52.73 -1.24
C ASP A 142 -13.37 -54.18 -1.16
N SER A 143 -14.56 -54.41 -0.57
CA SER A 143 -15.22 -55.72 -0.57
C SER A 143 -15.56 -56.18 -2.00
N ILE A 144 -16.11 -55.28 -2.82
CA ILE A 144 -16.43 -55.55 -4.24
C ILE A 144 -15.16 -55.82 -5.05
N ILE A 145 -14.10 -55.02 -4.86
CA ILE A 145 -12.79 -55.22 -5.51
C ILE A 145 -12.19 -56.57 -5.12
N LYS A 146 -12.37 -57.02 -3.87
CA LYS A 146 -11.89 -58.33 -3.40
C LYS A 146 -12.65 -59.49 -4.06
N GLN A 147 -13.95 -59.37 -4.32
CA GLN A 147 -14.69 -60.36 -5.11
C GLN A 147 -14.19 -60.41 -6.57
N LEU A 148 -14.08 -59.25 -7.23
CA LEU A 148 -13.67 -59.16 -8.64
C LEU A 148 -12.26 -59.73 -8.89
N LYS A 149 -11.31 -59.49 -7.96
CA LYS A 149 -9.97 -60.09 -8.01
C LYS A 149 -10.00 -61.63 -7.95
N GLY A 150 -10.93 -62.21 -7.17
CA GLY A 150 -11.15 -63.65 -7.13
C GLY A 150 -11.62 -64.22 -8.48
N SER A 151 -12.55 -63.53 -9.14
CA SER A 151 -13.02 -63.92 -10.49
C SER A 151 -11.92 -63.85 -11.55
N ILE A 152 -11.08 -62.80 -11.54
CA ILE A 152 -10.00 -62.62 -12.51
C ILE A 152 -8.95 -63.73 -12.39
N ALA A 153 -8.56 -64.12 -11.16
CA ALA A 153 -7.62 -65.21 -10.94
C ALA A 153 -8.11 -66.56 -11.50
N MET A 154 -9.43 -66.79 -11.45
CA MET A 154 -10.05 -67.99 -12.02
C MET A 154 -9.98 -68.00 -13.56
N VAL A 155 -10.15 -66.86 -14.22
CA VAL A 155 -10.00 -66.72 -15.68
C VAL A 155 -8.55 -66.94 -16.11
N GLN A 156 -7.58 -66.33 -15.42
CA GLN A 156 -6.15 -66.48 -15.73
C GLN A 156 -5.67 -67.94 -15.61
N HIS A 157 -6.22 -68.71 -14.67
CA HIS A 157 -5.91 -70.14 -14.56
C HIS A 157 -6.34 -70.96 -15.80
N ILE A 158 -7.47 -70.63 -16.42
CA ILE A 158 -7.96 -71.29 -17.65
C ILE A 158 -7.03 -70.96 -18.82
N GLU A 159 -6.70 -69.68 -18.99
CA GLU A 159 -5.83 -69.18 -20.06
C GLU A 159 -4.40 -69.76 -19.99
N VAL A 160 -3.88 -70.01 -18.78
CA VAL A 160 -2.59 -70.71 -18.57
C VAL A 160 -2.68 -72.20 -18.94
N THR A 161 -3.83 -72.86 -18.77
CA THR A 161 -3.97 -74.28 -19.16
C THR A 161 -4.00 -74.48 -20.67
N GLU A 162 -4.68 -73.62 -21.44
CA GLU A 162 -4.66 -73.69 -22.91
C GLU A 162 -3.25 -73.49 -23.48
N ASN A 163 -2.51 -72.51 -22.95
CA ASN A 163 -1.18 -72.15 -23.45
C ASN A 163 -0.09 -73.20 -23.13
N LYS A 164 -0.29 -74.05 -22.12
CA LYS A 164 0.58 -75.22 -21.88
C LYS A 164 0.30 -76.35 -22.87
N LEU A 165 -0.98 -76.60 -23.17
CA LEU A 165 -1.39 -77.65 -24.11
C LEU A 165 -0.79 -77.39 -25.50
N ARG A 166 -0.93 -76.15 -25.99
CA ARG A 166 -0.43 -75.67 -27.28
C ARG A 166 1.10 -75.72 -27.47
N ARG A 167 1.88 -75.78 -26.38
CA ARG A 167 3.36 -75.88 -26.44
C ARG A 167 3.86 -77.31 -26.50
N LEU A 168 3.26 -78.22 -25.73
CA LEU A 168 3.65 -79.63 -25.69
C LEU A 168 3.46 -80.32 -27.05
N GLU A 169 2.45 -79.90 -27.83
CA GLU A 169 2.28 -80.32 -29.22
C GLU A 169 3.48 -79.90 -30.09
N SER A 170 3.91 -78.64 -30.01
CA SER A 170 5.04 -78.12 -30.81
C SER A 170 6.42 -78.65 -30.40
N GLU A 171 6.64 -78.96 -29.12
CA GLU A 171 7.94 -79.42 -28.61
C GLU A 171 8.19 -80.91 -28.93
N ALA A 172 7.12 -81.71 -29.05
CA ALA A 172 7.20 -83.11 -29.47
C ALA A 172 7.56 -83.28 -30.97
N GLU A 173 7.11 -82.36 -31.83
CA GLU A 173 7.26 -82.46 -33.28
C GLU A 173 8.67 -82.08 -33.78
N ILE A 174 9.44 -81.32 -32.98
CA ILE A 174 10.78 -80.81 -33.34
C ILE A 174 11.92 -81.66 -32.76
N SER A 175 11.71 -82.30 -31.61
CA SER A 175 12.79 -82.89 -30.78
C SER A 175 13.33 -84.26 -31.25
N ALA A 176 12.95 -84.72 -32.44
CA ALA A 176 13.31 -86.05 -32.96
C ALA A 176 14.53 -86.05 -33.93
N SER A 177 15.19 -84.91 -34.15
CA SER A 177 16.21 -84.77 -35.20
C SER A 177 17.49 -84.03 -34.77
N ASN A 178 18.62 -84.72 -34.89
CA ASN A 178 20.02 -84.25 -34.73
C ASN A 178 20.46 -83.77 -33.32
N ILE A 179 21.73 -83.80 -32.88
CA ILE A 179 22.91 -84.69 -32.99
C ILE A 179 24.14 -83.85 -32.50
N ASN A 180 24.65 -84.20 -31.31
CA ASN A 180 26.07 -84.49 -31.02
C ASN A 180 27.21 -83.41 -31.09
N TRP A 181 27.76 -83.01 -29.91
CA TRP A 181 29.21 -82.99 -29.48
C TRP A 181 30.29 -82.18 -30.28
N VAL A 182 31.46 -81.71 -29.76
CA VAL A 182 32.10 -81.45 -28.43
C VAL A 182 33.37 -80.55 -28.65
N GLY A 183 33.97 -79.77 -27.71
CA GLY A 183 34.94 -80.14 -26.64
C GLY A 183 35.88 -78.95 -26.23
N LYS A 184 36.37 -78.85 -24.97
CA LYS A 184 37.68 -79.29 -24.38
C LYS A 184 38.88 -78.31 -24.63
N LEU A 185 39.87 -78.09 -23.74
CA LEU A 185 40.62 -78.91 -22.73
C LEU A 185 41.01 -78.16 -21.39
N PRO A 186 41.57 -78.85 -20.34
CA PRO A 186 41.69 -78.36 -18.94
C PRO A 186 43.10 -78.55 -18.26
N HIS A 187 43.15 -79.09 -17.01
CA HIS A 187 44.28 -79.36 -16.05
C HIS A 187 44.72 -78.14 -15.20
N GLU A 188 45.17 -78.20 -13.91
CA GLU A 188 45.21 -79.18 -12.77
C GLU A 188 45.53 -78.34 -11.47
N ASP A 189 45.17 -78.58 -10.19
CA ASP A 189 44.74 -79.73 -9.32
C ASP A 189 45.90 -80.49 -8.60
N CYS A 190 45.92 -80.90 -7.30
CA CYS A 190 44.95 -80.80 -6.17
C CYS A 190 45.51 -81.07 -4.73
N GLU A 191 44.58 -81.22 -3.76
CA GLU A 191 44.54 -81.78 -2.37
C GLU A 191 45.68 -82.74 -1.89
N GLN A 192 45.98 -82.96 -0.59
CA GLN A 192 45.24 -83.02 0.68
C GLN A 192 44.38 -84.30 0.94
N GLU A 193 44.99 -85.45 1.24
CA GLU A 193 44.41 -86.49 2.14
C GLU A 193 45.47 -87.53 2.58
N LEU A 194 45.65 -87.74 3.91
CA LEU A 194 46.08 -89.00 4.57
C LEU A 194 46.37 -88.79 6.07
N LEU A 195 45.35 -88.34 6.80
CA LEU A 195 45.34 -88.49 8.26
C LEU A 195 45.10 -89.97 8.61
N GLN A 196 45.53 -90.37 9.82
CA GLN A 196 45.28 -91.69 10.41
C GLN A 196 45.79 -92.91 9.60
N LYS A 197 47.06 -93.26 9.83
CA LYS A 197 47.38 -94.66 10.08
C LYS A 197 48.35 -94.87 11.24
N PHE A 198 47.82 -95.55 12.26
CA PHE A 198 48.43 -96.68 12.97
C PHE A 198 49.92 -96.51 13.31
N LEU A 199 50.32 -96.03 14.51
CA LEU A 199 49.98 -96.50 15.87
C LEU A 199 50.44 -97.94 16.08
N LYS A 200 51.31 -98.17 17.09
CA LYS A 200 51.87 -99.47 17.53
C LYS A 200 52.94 -99.98 16.53
N LEU A 201 54.15 -100.42 16.89
CA LEU A 201 54.76 -100.91 18.14
C LEU A 201 56.26 -100.45 18.20
N GLU A 202 56.86 -100.12 19.36
CA GLU A 202 57.56 -101.02 20.33
C GLU A 202 59.00 -101.35 19.86
N SER A 203 59.76 -102.12 20.65
CA SER A 203 61.15 -102.60 20.38
C SER A 203 62.21 -101.51 20.15
N ASP A 204 63.26 -101.35 20.96
CA ASP A 204 63.90 -102.32 21.86
C ASP A 204 64.63 -101.66 23.05
N ASN A 205 64.97 -102.47 24.05
CA ASN A 205 66.07 -102.31 25.03
C ASN A 205 66.12 -100.94 25.78
N HIS A 206 65.45 -100.74 26.92
CA HIS A 206 65.41 -101.55 28.17
C HIS A 206 66.77 -101.59 28.91
N ASP A 207 66.71 -101.60 30.25
CA ASP A 207 67.80 -101.93 31.17
C ASP A 207 68.43 -103.32 30.88
N LEU A 208 69.42 -103.69 31.70
CA LEU A 208 70.01 -105.02 31.98
C LEU A 208 71.51 -105.10 31.62
N GLN A 209 72.39 -105.78 32.39
CA GLN A 209 72.24 -106.39 33.71
C GLN A 209 73.63 -106.72 34.31
N SER A 210 73.66 -107.10 35.60
CA SER A 210 74.78 -107.78 36.25
C SER A 210 75.29 -109.02 35.50
N GLN A 211 76.55 -109.39 35.79
CA GLN A 211 77.33 -110.56 35.30
C GLN A 211 78.34 -110.22 34.19
N ALA A 212 79.61 -110.63 34.27
CA ALA A 212 80.29 -111.30 35.40
C ALA A 212 81.81 -111.05 35.40
N GLN A 213 82.46 -111.36 36.52
CA GLN A 213 83.90 -111.62 36.57
C GLN A 213 84.31 -112.65 35.51
N SER A 214 85.29 -112.29 34.67
CA SER A 214 86.32 -113.23 34.20
C SER A 214 87.61 -112.49 33.82
N MET A 215 88.38 -112.13 34.86
CA MET A 215 89.82 -112.43 34.98
C MET A 215 90.78 -112.24 33.78
N SER A 216 91.92 -111.56 34.07
CA SER A 216 93.30 -112.05 33.85
C SER A 216 93.77 -112.20 32.38
N ASN A 217 94.79 -111.51 31.86
CA ASN A 217 95.88 -110.67 32.40
C ASN A 217 96.23 -109.59 31.32
N SER A 218 97.15 -108.63 31.46
CA SER A 218 98.31 -108.51 32.36
C SER A 218 98.55 -107.05 32.81
N ALA A 219 98.92 -106.86 34.07
CA ALA A 219 99.54 -105.63 34.55
C ALA A 219 101.08 -105.65 34.30
N GLU A 220 101.69 -104.45 34.31
CA GLU A 220 103.11 -104.09 34.55
C GLU A 220 103.61 -102.89 33.70
N SER A 221 102.86 -102.43 32.69
CA SER A 221 103.36 -101.38 31.76
C SER A 221 102.98 -99.93 32.09
N LEU A 222 102.01 -99.66 32.98
CA LEU A 222 101.57 -98.28 33.30
C LEU A 222 102.28 -97.65 34.51
N GLN A 223 103.36 -98.28 34.99
CA GLN A 223 104.25 -97.78 36.05
C GLN A 223 104.88 -96.40 35.72
N GLY A 224 104.80 -95.95 34.45
CA GLY A 224 105.35 -94.68 33.98
C GLY A 224 104.36 -93.51 33.82
N GLU A 225 103.04 -93.73 33.89
CA GLU A 225 102.05 -92.64 33.71
C GLU A 225 101.62 -92.01 35.05
N ILE A 226 101.63 -92.78 36.14
CA ILE A 226 101.18 -92.33 37.48
C ILE A 226 101.90 -91.05 37.90
N SER A 227 103.23 -90.99 37.76
CA SER A 227 104.05 -89.83 38.14
C SER A 227 103.80 -88.54 37.34
N LYS A 228 102.95 -88.56 36.30
CA LYS A 228 102.43 -87.33 35.67
C LYS A 228 101.11 -86.86 36.28
N HIS A 229 100.28 -87.78 36.75
CA HIS A 229 98.94 -87.46 37.25
C HIS A 229 98.98 -86.82 38.65
N ASP A 230 99.96 -87.20 39.47
CA ASP A 230 100.16 -86.64 40.81
C ASP A 230 100.42 -85.13 40.77
N GLN A 231 101.36 -84.66 39.92
CA GLN A 231 101.66 -83.22 39.76
C GLN A 231 100.45 -82.41 39.24
N GLN A 232 99.60 -83.01 38.43
CA GLN A 232 98.42 -82.33 37.89
C GLN A 232 97.31 -82.16 38.95
N THR A 233 97.29 -83.04 39.96
CA THR A 233 96.31 -83.01 41.05
C THR A 233 96.63 -81.90 42.07
N GLU A 234 97.89 -81.78 42.48
CA GLU A 234 98.39 -80.73 43.39
C GLU A 234 98.19 -79.30 42.82
N THR A 235 98.16 -79.18 41.48
CA THR A 235 97.89 -77.91 40.79
C THR A 235 96.41 -77.48 40.87
N LEU A 236 95.48 -78.43 40.87
CA LEU A 236 94.04 -78.15 40.91
C LEU A 236 93.54 -77.84 42.32
N GLU A 237 94.08 -78.51 43.34
CA GLU A 237 93.69 -78.30 44.74
C GLU A 237 93.95 -76.85 45.20
N ASN A 238 95.07 -76.26 44.76
CA ASN A 238 95.43 -74.86 45.04
C ASN A 238 94.53 -73.82 44.34
N GLN A 239 93.80 -74.18 43.27
CA GLN A 239 92.84 -73.26 42.63
C GLN A 239 91.48 -73.22 43.36
N ASN A 240 91.19 -74.19 44.23
CA ASN A 240 89.90 -74.34 44.88
C ASN A 240 89.69 -73.44 46.10
N PHE A 241 90.73 -72.70 46.53
CA PHE A 241 90.65 -71.80 47.70
C PHE A 241 90.05 -70.42 47.39
N GLN A 242 89.97 -70.04 46.11
CA GLN A 242 89.55 -68.69 45.69
C GLN A 242 88.03 -68.43 45.78
N PRO A 243 87.12 -69.38 45.46
CA PRO A 243 85.68 -69.17 45.59
C PRO A 243 85.19 -68.98 47.04
N CYS A 244 85.85 -69.60 48.02
CA CYS A 244 85.42 -69.59 49.42
C CYS A 244 85.44 -68.20 50.08
N SER A 245 86.30 -67.29 49.60
CA SER A 245 86.32 -65.90 50.08
C SER A 245 85.12 -65.09 49.57
N VAL A 246 84.74 -65.28 48.30
CA VAL A 246 83.65 -64.55 47.64
C VAL A 246 82.29 -64.90 48.26
N LEU A 247 82.03 -66.18 48.56
CA LEU A 247 80.78 -66.61 49.21
C LEU A 247 80.56 -65.93 50.57
N ASN A 248 81.63 -65.75 51.36
CA ASN A 248 81.56 -65.05 52.65
C ASN A 248 81.30 -63.54 52.49
N GLU A 249 81.73 -62.92 51.38
CA GLU A 249 81.40 -61.53 51.06
C GLU A 249 79.92 -61.40 50.61
N GLU A 250 79.39 -62.36 49.85
CA GLU A 250 77.98 -62.39 49.45
C GLU A 250 77.02 -62.60 50.65
N GLU A 251 77.34 -63.47 51.62
CA GLU A 251 76.52 -63.63 52.84
C GLU A 251 76.45 -62.35 53.68
N GLN A 252 77.55 -61.58 53.77
CA GLN A 252 77.57 -60.30 54.48
C GLN A 252 76.77 -59.22 53.74
N LEU A 253 76.85 -59.16 52.41
CA LEU A 253 76.03 -58.26 51.58
C LEU A 253 74.54 -58.58 51.69
N CYS A 254 74.18 -59.87 51.68
CA CYS A 254 72.80 -60.33 51.86
C CYS A 254 72.25 -59.90 53.23
N SER A 255 73.02 -60.14 54.30
CA SER A 255 72.68 -59.74 55.67
C SER A 255 72.45 -58.22 55.79
N CYS A 256 73.35 -57.41 55.21
CA CYS A 256 73.23 -55.95 55.19
C CYS A 256 72.00 -55.46 54.40
N SER A 257 71.59 -56.18 53.35
CA SER A 257 70.38 -55.86 52.58
C SER A 257 69.10 -56.11 53.40
N VAL A 258 69.03 -57.23 54.12
CA VAL A 258 67.86 -57.58 54.96
C VAL A 258 67.65 -56.59 56.10
N GLU A 259 68.73 -56.15 56.78
CA GLU A 259 68.61 -55.10 57.80
C GLU A 259 68.15 -53.77 57.20
N ARG A 260 68.64 -53.41 56.01
CA ARG A 260 68.24 -52.18 55.31
C ARG A 260 66.75 -52.22 54.94
N GLU A 261 66.27 -53.33 54.39
CA GLU A 261 64.86 -53.52 54.04
C GLU A 261 63.95 -53.42 55.27
N LYS A 262 64.36 -54.03 56.40
CA LYS A 262 63.65 -53.89 57.68
C LYS A 262 63.54 -52.43 58.14
N THR A 263 64.63 -51.66 58.10
CA THR A 263 64.58 -50.22 58.46
C THR A 263 63.71 -49.39 57.52
N MET A 264 63.57 -49.79 56.25
CA MET A 264 62.65 -49.14 55.31
C MET A 264 61.18 -49.45 55.63
N GLU A 265 60.87 -50.67 56.09
CA GLU A 265 59.49 -51.03 56.50
C GLU A 265 59.08 -50.33 57.81
N ASP A 266 59.98 -50.25 58.79
CA ASP A 266 59.77 -49.48 60.03
C ASP A 266 59.51 -47.99 59.74
N GLN A 267 60.19 -47.42 58.73
CA GLN A 267 59.94 -46.04 58.26
C GLN A 267 58.58 -45.88 57.56
N LYS A 268 58.16 -46.84 56.71
CA LYS A 268 56.80 -46.83 56.12
C LYS A 268 55.73 -46.87 57.20
N LEU A 269 55.93 -47.68 58.25
CA LEU A 269 54.99 -47.80 59.36
C LEU A 269 54.81 -46.45 60.06
N GLN A 270 55.89 -45.76 60.45
CA GLN A 270 55.82 -44.42 61.04
C GLN A 270 55.11 -43.39 60.15
N VAL A 271 55.35 -43.42 58.83
CA VAL A 271 54.65 -42.54 57.87
C VAL A 271 53.15 -42.87 57.83
N SER A 272 52.77 -44.15 57.90
CA SER A 272 51.37 -44.57 57.93
C SER A 272 50.64 -44.17 59.23
N GLU A 273 51.30 -44.25 60.38
CA GLU A 273 50.76 -43.82 61.67
C GLU A 273 50.60 -42.29 61.72
N ALA A 274 51.62 -41.54 61.27
CA ALA A 274 51.56 -40.09 61.18
C ALA A 274 50.40 -39.65 60.27
N ARG A 275 50.26 -40.28 59.09
CA ARG A 275 49.14 -40.02 58.17
C ARG A 275 47.79 -40.30 58.81
N THR A 276 47.63 -41.46 59.45
CA THR A 276 46.40 -41.86 60.15
C THR A 276 46.00 -40.86 61.25
N ARG A 277 46.97 -40.16 61.83
CA ARG A 277 46.76 -39.13 62.85
C ARG A 277 46.41 -37.74 62.28
N TYR A 278 46.98 -37.34 61.14
CA TYR A 278 46.77 -36.00 60.57
C TYR A 278 45.59 -35.93 59.57
N ASP A 279 45.35 -36.97 58.76
CA ASP A 279 44.24 -37.00 57.80
C ASP A 279 42.86 -36.63 58.42
N PRO A 280 42.45 -37.14 59.61
CA PRO A 280 41.18 -36.74 60.22
C PRO A 280 41.15 -35.30 60.77
N MET A 281 42.31 -34.73 61.13
CA MET A 281 42.39 -33.31 61.55
C MET A 281 42.18 -32.38 60.34
N LEU A 282 42.85 -32.69 59.22
CA LEU A 282 42.73 -31.95 57.97
C LEU A 282 41.31 -32.02 57.38
N GLU A 283 40.65 -33.18 57.45
CA GLU A 283 39.25 -33.28 57.03
C GLU A 283 38.32 -32.50 57.98
N GLY A 284 38.62 -32.44 59.28
CA GLY A 284 37.93 -31.60 60.25
C GLY A 284 37.99 -30.11 59.90
N GLU A 285 39.18 -29.57 59.67
CA GLU A 285 39.37 -28.17 59.23
C GLU A 285 38.66 -27.90 57.89
N LYS A 286 38.73 -28.84 56.94
CA LYS A 286 38.05 -28.76 55.65
C LYS A 286 36.52 -28.73 55.78
N ILE A 287 35.94 -29.47 56.73
CA ILE A 287 34.51 -29.41 57.06
C ILE A 287 34.14 -28.07 57.72
N GLU A 288 34.93 -27.58 58.67
CA GLU A 288 34.71 -26.30 59.34
C GLU A 288 34.81 -25.11 58.36
N LEU A 289 35.81 -25.09 57.47
CA LEU A 289 35.93 -24.13 56.37
C LEU A 289 34.74 -24.22 55.41
N SER A 290 34.28 -25.43 55.06
CA SER A 290 33.09 -25.61 54.23
C SER A 290 31.83 -25.02 54.88
N LYS A 291 31.67 -25.17 56.20
CA LYS A 291 30.59 -24.58 57.00
C LYS A 291 30.70 -23.05 57.05
N HIS A 292 31.89 -22.51 57.33
CA HIS A 292 32.15 -21.06 57.34
C HIS A 292 32.00 -20.38 55.98
N LEU A 293 32.10 -21.10 54.85
CA LEU A 293 31.79 -20.58 53.51
C LEU A 293 30.29 -20.70 53.16
N LYS A 294 29.62 -21.76 53.60
CA LYS A 294 28.18 -21.98 53.36
C LYS A 294 27.29 -21.00 54.11
N GLU A 295 27.63 -20.65 55.35
CA GLU A 295 26.78 -19.78 56.18
C GLU A 295 26.66 -18.33 55.64
N PRO A 296 27.75 -17.62 55.26
CA PRO A 296 27.66 -16.32 54.60
C PRO A 296 26.98 -16.40 53.24
N SER A 297 27.21 -17.47 52.47
CA SER A 297 26.56 -17.69 51.17
C SER A 297 25.03 -17.78 51.31
N LEU A 298 24.54 -18.54 52.30
CA LEU A 298 23.12 -18.63 52.63
C LEU A 298 22.54 -17.28 53.09
N LYS A 299 23.25 -16.55 53.96
CA LYS A 299 22.84 -15.22 54.43
C LYS A 299 22.77 -14.20 53.28
N ASN A 300 23.72 -14.23 52.36
CA ASN A 300 23.71 -13.39 51.16
C ASN A 300 22.53 -13.75 50.24
N TYR A 301 22.25 -15.03 50.02
CA TYR A 301 21.11 -15.47 49.22
C TYR A 301 19.77 -15.03 49.83
N GLN A 302 19.63 -15.08 51.15
CA GLN A 302 18.47 -14.55 51.87
C GLN A 302 18.35 -13.02 51.70
N ALA A 303 19.44 -12.27 51.89
CA ALA A 303 19.44 -10.82 51.73
C ALA A 303 19.07 -10.38 50.29
N ILE A 304 19.62 -11.05 49.26
CA ILE A 304 19.28 -10.81 47.86
C ILE A 304 17.79 -11.05 47.58
N ASN A 305 17.21 -12.11 48.15
CA ASN A 305 15.79 -12.39 47.99
C ASN A 305 14.89 -11.36 48.68
N GLU A 306 15.25 -10.85 49.86
CA GLU A 306 14.48 -9.78 50.51
C GLU A 306 14.61 -8.43 49.78
N ILE A 307 15.78 -8.10 49.23
CA ILE A 307 15.96 -6.94 48.35
C ILE A 307 15.07 -7.09 47.10
N ARG A 308 15.05 -8.27 46.46
CA ARG A 308 14.21 -8.54 45.30
C ARG A 308 12.72 -8.40 45.60
N LYS A 309 12.25 -8.91 46.75
CA LYS A 309 10.85 -8.73 47.18
C LYS A 309 10.47 -7.26 47.33
N LYS A 310 11.32 -6.46 47.98
CA LYS A 310 11.10 -5.00 48.12
C LYS A 310 11.02 -4.31 46.78
N TYR A 311 11.96 -4.59 45.88
CA TYR A 311 11.98 -4.00 44.54
C TYR A 311 10.71 -4.30 43.73
N GLU A 312 10.21 -5.55 43.75
CA GLU A 312 8.97 -5.90 43.05
C GLU A 312 7.73 -5.24 43.70
N LEU A 313 7.72 -5.02 45.03
CA LEU A 313 6.66 -4.28 45.72
C LEU A 313 6.69 -2.78 45.37
N GLU A 314 7.85 -2.12 45.45
CA GLU A 314 8.04 -0.71 45.07
C GLU A 314 7.65 -0.47 43.60
N LYS A 315 8.01 -1.40 42.71
CA LYS A 315 7.63 -1.40 41.29
C LYS A 315 6.11 -1.51 41.09
N ILE A 316 5.41 -2.32 41.88
CA ILE A 316 3.93 -2.40 41.85
C ILE A 316 3.31 -1.09 42.38
N GLU A 317 3.83 -0.54 43.47
CA GLU A 317 3.36 0.74 44.04
C GLU A 317 3.53 1.91 43.06
N ILE A 318 4.71 2.04 42.44
CA ILE A 318 4.97 3.04 41.39
C ILE A 318 4.02 2.83 40.20
N THR A 319 3.78 1.58 39.78
CA THR A 319 2.85 1.27 38.68
C THR A 319 1.42 1.69 39.02
N ASN A 320 0.96 1.44 40.26
CA ASN A 320 -0.36 1.85 40.73
C ASN A 320 -0.50 3.38 40.78
N VAL A 321 0.49 4.10 41.33
CA VAL A 321 0.48 5.57 41.41
C VAL A 321 0.54 6.22 40.02
N ILE A 322 1.22 5.60 39.05
CA ILE A 322 1.17 6.04 37.64
C ILE A 322 -0.22 5.78 37.05
N LYS A 323 -0.79 4.61 37.31
CA LYS A 323 -2.14 4.25 36.82
C LYS A 323 -3.22 5.19 37.37
N GLU A 324 -3.27 5.45 38.67
CA GLU A 324 -4.24 6.36 39.29
C GLU A 324 -4.19 7.78 38.69
N LYS A 325 -2.98 8.26 38.36
CA LYS A 325 -2.80 9.55 37.67
C LYS A 325 -3.29 9.52 36.22
N ALA A 326 -3.07 8.41 35.51
CA ALA A 326 -3.58 8.21 34.15
C ALA A 326 -5.11 8.11 34.15
N ASP A 327 -5.70 7.25 34.99
CA ASP A 327 -7.14 7.05 35.15
C ASP A 327 -7.83 8.39 35.49
N LYS A 328 -7.27 9.21 36.39
CA LYS A 328 -7.79 10.55 36.71
C LYS A 328 -7.74 11.51 35.51
N LEU A 329 -6.63 11.55 34.78
CA LEU A 329 -6.49 12.40 33.59
C LEU A 329 -7.46 11.98 32.47
N ILE A 330 -7.73 10.68 32.33
CA ILE A 330 -8.74 10.15 31.42
C ILE A 330 -10.13 10.65 31.83
N SER A 331 -10.53 10.52 33.09
CA SER A 331 -11.82 11.04 33.57
C SER A 331 -11.97 12.56 33.35
N GLU A 332 -10.92 13.34 33.63
CA GLU A 332 -10.90 14.79 33.37
C GLU A 332 -10.93 15.17 31.87
N MET A 333 -10.59 14.27 30.97
CA MET A 333 -10.71 14.44 29.51
C MET A 333 -12.08 13.99 28.99
N GLU A 334 -12.63 12.90 29.53
CA GLU A 334 -13.96 12.39 29.21
C GLU A 334 -15.06 13.40 29.61
N GLU A 335 -14.99 13.95 30.82
CA GLU A 335 -15.91 15.00 31.28
C GLU A 335 -15.90 16.20 30.32
N LYS A 336 -14.71 16.73 30.03
CA LYS A 336 -14.52 17.85 29.09
C LYS A 336 -14.98 17.53 27.66
N CYS A 337 -14.90 16.29 27.19
CA CYS A 337 -15.45 15.92 25.88
C CYS A 337 -16.98 15.88 25.91
N ASN A 338 -17.56 15.26 26.95
CA ASN A 338 -19.02 15.16 27.13
C ASN A 338 -19.69 16.55 27.22
N GLU A 339 -19.08 17.51 27.91
CA GLU A 339 -19.55 18.91 27.92
C GLU A 339 -19.65 19.51 26.52
N LYS A 340 -18.63 19.31 25.68
CA LYS A 340 -18.55 19.89 24.33
C LYS A 340 -19.41 19.16 23.30
N ILE A 341 -19.59 17.84 23.45
CA ILE A 341 -20.59 17.08 22.69
C ILE A 341 -21.99 17.65 23.00
N SER A 342 -22.26 17.96 24.26
CA SER A 342 -23.50 18.62 24.69
C SER A 342 -23.61 20.06 24.16
N GLU A 343 -22.52 20.83 24.13
CA GLU A 343 -22.42 22.16 23.50
C GLU A 343 -22.78 22.09 22.00
N LYS A 344 -22.05 21.27 21.22
CA LYS A 344 -22.29 21.08 19.78
C LYS A 344 -23.67 20.54 19.44
N LYS A 345 -24.26 19.70 20.30
CA LYS A 345 -25.65 19.24 20.13
C LYS A 345 -26.67 20.37 20.26
N ARG A 346 -26.44 21.35 21.16
CA ARG A 346 -27.27 22.57 21.26
C ARG A 346 -27.04 23.52 20.07
N ASP A 347 -25.82 23.61 19.55
CA ASP A 347 -25.51 24.42 18.36
C ASP A 347 -26.19 23.87 17.10
N SER A 348 -26.06 22.56 16.86
CA SER A 348 -26.68 21.86 15.73
C SER A 348 -28.21 21.98 15.77
N ALA A 349 -28.82 21.85 16.96
CA ALA A 349 -30.26 22.07 17.13
C ALA A 349 -30.70 23.51 16.78
N ARG A 350 -29.91 24.53 17.17
CA ARG A 350 -30.17 25.94 16.80
C ARG A 350 -30.02 26.17 15.30
N HIS A 351 -28.99 25.62 14.67
CA HIS A 351 -28.81 25.76 13.22
C HIS A 351 -29.92 25.05 12.42
N SER A 352 -30.35 23.87 12.85
CA SER A 352 -31.49 23.15 12.26
C SER A 352 -32.82 23.90 12.40
N MET A 353 -33.00 24.68 13.48
CA MET A 353 -34.16 25.57 13.64
C MET A 353 -34.13 26.71 12.61
N HIS A 354 -33.02 27.46 12.51
CA HIS A 354 -32.91 28.56 11.54
C HIS A 354 -33.06 28.09 10.08
N LEU A 355 -32.48 26.94 9.70
CA LEU A 355 -32.67 26.38 8.36
C LEU A 355 -34.14 26.07 8.03
N LYS A 356 -34.97 25.72 9.03
CA LYS A 356 -36.41 25.51 8.84
C LYS A 356 -37.18 26.82 8.74
N GLU A 357 -36.77 27.84 9.51
CA GLU A 357 -37.32 29.21 9.43
C GLU A 357 -37.05 29.83 8.05
N ASP A 358 -35.80 29.76 7.58
CA ASP A 358 -35.39 30.24 6.25
C ASP A 358 -36.09 29.49 5.12
N HIS A 359 -36.17 28.15 5.20
CA HIS A 359 -36.89 27.34 4.20
C HIS A 359 -38.38 27.69 4.16
N GLY A 360 -39.03 27.84 5.32
CA GLY A 360 -40.42 28.29 5.40
C GLY A 360 -40.62 29.67 4.77
N ALA A 361 -39.69 30.60 5.00
CA ALA A 361 -39.71 31.93 4.39
C ALA A 361 -39.48 31.90 2.86
N ILE A 362 -38.67 30.96 2.34
CA ILE A 362 -38.50 30.73 0.90
C ILE A 362 -39.80 30.19 0.27
N VAL A 363 -40.39 29.16 0.87
CA VAL A 363 -41.64 28.54 0.38
C VAL A 363 -42.79 29.56 0.35
N ALA A 364 -42.90 30.40 1.38
CA ALA A 364 -43.90 31.48 1.43
C ALA A 364 -43.75 32.49 0.28
N ARG A 365 -42.51 32.87 -0.08
CA ARG A 365 -42.26 33.77 -1.23
C ARG A 365 -42.63 33.11 -2.55
N ILE A 366 -42.23 31.86 -2.78
CA ILE A 366 -42.54 31.12 -4.01
C ILE A 366 -44.07 30.99 -4.21
N GLN A 367 -44.81 30.75 -3.13
CA GLN A 367 -46.28 30.71 -3.18
C GLN A 367 -46.90 32.08 -3.49
N GLN A 368 -46.40 33.16 -2.88
CA GLN A 368 -46.84 34.52 -3.17
C GLN A 368 -46.56 34.93 -4.63
N ASP A 369 -45.36 34.62 -5.15
CA ASP A 369 -44.98 34.91 -6.54
C ASP A 369 -45.86 34.12 -7.53
N LYS A 370 -46.21 32.87 -7.20
CA LYS A 370 -47.16 32.07 -7.99
C LYS A 370 -48.55 32.72 -8.03
N GLU A 371 -49.10 33.09 -6.89
CA GLU A 371 -50.43 33.73 -6.79
C GLU A 371 -50.47 35.07 -7.54
N HIS A 372 -49.39 35.85 -7.49
CA HIS A 372 -49.26 37.10 -8.25
C HIS A 372 -49.21 36.86 -9.76
N ASN A 373 -48.41 35.89 -10.22
CA ASN A 373 -48.30 35.53 -11.64
C ASN A 373 -49.63 34.99 -12.19
N GLU A 374 -50.32 34.12 -11.44
CA GLU A 374 -51.63 33.58 -11.83
C GLU A 374 -52.68 34.70 -11.94
N SER A 375 -52.73 35.60 -10.96
CA SER A 375 -53.62 36.78 -10.98
C SER A 375 -53.35 37.69 -12.19
N THR A 376 -52.08 37.87 -12.55
CA THR A 376 -51.65 38.71 -13.70
C THR A 376 -52.04 38.08 -15.03
N LEU A 377 -51.88 36.75 -15.18
CA LEU A 377 -52.31 36.02 -16.37
C LEU A 377 -53.83 36.01 -16.53
N GLN A 378 -54.59 35.86 -15.42
CA GLN A 378 -56.05 35.95 -15.45
C GLN A 378 -56.55 37.34 -15.87
N ALA A 379 -55.86 38.42 -15.45
CA ALA A 379 -56.16 39.78 -15.90
C ALA A 379 -55.91 39.94 -17.41
N TYR A 380 -54.74 39.53 -17.90
CA TYR A 380 -54.38 39.61 -19.32
C TYR A 380 -55.37 38.86 -20.23
N LEU A 381 -55.71 37.60 -19.89
CA LEU A 381 -56.67 36.80 -20.66
C LEU A 381 -58.07 37.41 -20.68
N LYS A 382 -58.47 38.10 -19.61
CA LYS A 382 -59.75 38.82 -19.55
C LYS A 382 -59.75 40.05 -20.47
N GLU A 383 -58.65 40.77 -20.56
CA GLU A 383 -58.50 41.92 -21.47
C GLU A 383 -58.51 41.48 -22.94
N GLU A 384 -57.81 40.39 -23.31
CA GLU A 384 -57.88 39.81 -24.67
C GLU A 384 -59.31 39.38 -25.04
N LEU A 385 -60.03 38.70 -24.13
CA LEU A 385 -61.42 38.30 -24.37
C LEU A 385 -62.33 39.52 -24.62
N GLN A 386 -62.20 40.60 -23.83
CA GLN A 386 -62.97 41.83 -24.02
C GLN A 386 -62.66 42.54 -25.35
N LEU A 387 -61.41 42.48 -25.81
CA LEU A 387 -61.02 43.00 -27.14
C LEU A 387 -61.65 42.18 -28.28
N ILE A 388 -61.66 40.85 -28.16
CA ILE A 388 -62.27 39.94 -29.14
C ILE A 388 -63.81 40.13 -29.17
N GLU A 389 -64.46 40.19 -28.01
CA GLU A 389 -65.90 40.46 -27.91
C GLU A 389 -66.27 41.81 -28.57
N SER A 390 -65.50 42.87 -28.28
CA SER A 390 -65.71 44.21 -28.86
C SER A 390 -65.54 44.22 -30.38
N GLN A 391 -64.55 43.49 -30.92
CA GLN A 391 -64.33 43.36 -32.37
C GLN A 391 -65.46 42.58 -33.04
N VAL A 392 -65.93 41.49 -32.44
CA VAL A 392 -67.06 40.71 -32.96
C VAL A 392 -68.35 41.52 -32.93
N GLU A 393 -68.63 42.27 -31.86
CA GLU A 393 -69.82 43.14 -31.79
C GLU A 393 -69.77 44.23 -32.88
N LYS A 394 -68.59 44.83 -33.11
CA LYS A 394 -68.38 45.80 -34.19
C LYS A 394 -68.63 45.19 -35.56
N GLU A 395 -68.08 44.01 -35.86
CA GLU A 395 -68.32 43.33 -37.14
C GLU A 395 -69.80 42.98 -37.34
N LEU A 396 -70.49 42.49 -36.32
CA LEU A 396 -71.92 42.20 -36.36
C LEU A 396 -72.78 43.47 -36.59
N ARG A 397 -72.30 44.63 -36.12
CA ARG A 397 -72.96 45.94 -36.27
C ARG A 397 -72.74 46.56 -37.65
N GLU A 398 -71.53 46.46 -38.21
CA GLU A 398 -71.15 47.12 -39.47
C GLU A 398 -71.48 46.28 -40.72
N ARG A 399 -71.31 44.95 -40.64
CA ARG A 399 -71.47 44.03 -41.79
C ARG A 399 -72.87 44.00 -42.42
N PRO A 400 -74.00 44.05 -41.67
CA PRO A 400 -75.33 44.12 -42.29
C PRO A 400 -75.55 45.39 -43.11
N SER A 401 -75.00 46.52 -42.66
CA SER A 401 -75.08 47.80 -43.38
C SER A 401 -74.30 47.76 -44.69
N LEU A 402 -73.09 47.19 -44.68
CA LEU A 402 -72.28 46.97 -45.89
C LEU A 402 -73.00 46.07 -46.91
N LEU A 403 -73.57 44.95 -46.45
CA LEU A 403 -74.35 44.04 -47.31
C LEU A 403 -75.63 44.71 -47.85
N SER A 404 -76.31 45.53 -47.06
CA SER A 404 -77.49 46.27 -47.52
C SER A 404 -77.15 47.28 -48.61
N ASN A 405 -76.04 48.01 -48.47
CA ASN A 405 -75.58 48.97 -49.47
C ASN A 405 -75.19 48.29 -50.79
N GLU A 406 -74.51 47.14 -50.71
CA GLU A 406 -74.17 46.31 -51.88
C GLU A 406 -75.42 45.78 -52.58
N HIS A 407 -76.39 45.23 -51.83
CA HIS A 407 -77.66 44.79 -52.40
C HIS A 407 -78.45 45.95 -53.04
N GLU A 408 -78.44 47.14 -52.44
CA GLU A 408 -79.09 48.32 -53.02
C GLU A 408 -78.42 48.75 -54.34
N TYR A 409 -77.09 48.71 -54.41
CA TYR A 409 -76.33 48.97 -55.63
C TYR A 409 -76.64 47.94 -56.74
N GLN A 410 -76.67 46.65 -56.40
CA GLN A 410 -77.07 45.59 -57.34
C GLN A 410 -78.51 45.76 -57.82
N ILE A 411 -79.45 46.08 -56.93
CA ILE A 411 -80.86 46.37 -57.27
C ILE A 411 -80.97 47.58 -58.20
N LYS A 412 -80.22 48.67 -57.96
CA LYS A 412 -80.16 49.84 -58.84
C LYS A 412 -79.60 49.48 -60.22
N SER A 413 -78.53 48.69 -60.28
CA SER A 413 -77.96 48.19 -61.54
C SER A 413 -78.94 47.34 -62.35
N LEU A 414 -79.70 46.46 -61.69
CA LEU A 414 -80.72 45.63 -62.33
C LEU A 414 -81.93 46.44 -62.80
N ARG A 415 -82.39 47.45 -62.05
CA ARG A 415 -83.45 48.37 -62.49
C ARG A 415 -83.05 49.12 -63.75
N MET A 416 -81.85 49.70 -63.78
CA MET A 416 -81.34 50.43 -64.95
C MET A 416 -81.31 49.53 -66.21
N LYS A 417 -80.81 48.30 -66.10
CA LYS A 417 -80.83 47.32 -67.20
C LYS A 417 -82.24 46.95 -67.67
N HIS A 418 -83.20 46.87 -66.75
CA HIS A 418 -84.61 46.60 -67.07
C HIS A 418 -85.30 47.83 -67.69
N GLU A 419 -84.95 49.05 -67.28
CA GLU A 419 -85.44 50.29 -67.90
C GLU A 419 -84.88 50.45 -69.32
N GLU A 420 -83.59 50.14 -69.53
CA GLU A 420 -82.99 50.01 -70.87
C GLU A 420 -83.69 48.92 -71.70
N GLU A 421 -84.10 47.80 -71.10
CA GLU A 421 -84.80 46.70 -71.78
C GLU A 421 -86.25 47.06 -72.16
N CYS A 422 -86.98 47.73 -71.27
CA CYS A 422 -88.27 48.32 -71.58
C CYS A 422 -88.15 49.40 -72.67
N GLY A 423 -87.08 50.20 -72.65
CA GLY A 423 -86.73 51.13 -73.73
C GLY A 423 -86.54 50.40 -75.06
N ARG A 424 -85.67 49.38 -75.11
CA ARG A 424 -85.47 48.54 -76.31
C ARG A 424 -86.76 47.91 -76.81
N MET A 425 -87.63 47.41 -75.93
CA MET A 425 -88.92 46.82 -76.32
C MET A 425 -89.91 47.87 -76.82
N GLN A 426 -89.92 49.09 -76.27
CA GLN A 426 -90.73 50.20 -76.75
C GLN A 426 -90.23 50.69 -78.12
N ASP A 427 -88.91 50.88 -78.27
CA ASP A 427 -88.25 51.19 -79.55
C ASP A 427 -88.54 50.12 -80.60
N GLU A 428 -88.50 48.83 -80.22
CA GLU A 428 -88.81 47.72 -81.14
C GLU A 428 -90.31 47.64 -81.48
N LEU A 429 -91.21 48.01 -80.56
CA LEU A 429 -92.64 48.12 -80.82
C LEU A 429 -92.97 49.30 -81.74
N GLU A 430 -92.33 50.46 -81.56
CA GLU A 430 -92.47 51.61 -82.46
C GLU A 430 -91.83 51.33 -83.81
N LEU A 431 -90.69 50.64 -83.84
CA LEU A 431 -90.07 50.12 -85.05
C LEU A 431 -90.95 49.04 -85.72
N GLN A 432 -91.73 48.25 -84.97
CA GLN A 432 -92.68 47.29 -85.52
C GLN A 432 -93.90 47.98 -86.11
N ASN A 433 -94.48 48.99 -85.44
CA ASN A 433 -95.52 49.84 -85.99
C ASN A 433 -95.04 50.60 -87.25
N SER A 434 -93.79 51.05 -87.24
CA SER A 434 -93.11 51.66 -88.40
C SER A 434 -92.92 50.64 -89.54
N LYS A 435 -92.44 49.42 -89.23
CA LYS A 435 -92.35 48.28 -90.17
C LYS A 435 -93.72 47.78 -90.64
N GLU A 436 -94.81 47.98 -89.91
CA GLU A 436 -96.17 47.60 -90.32
C GLU A 436 -96.76 48.61 -91.29
N ASN A 437 -96.63 49.91 -90.99
CA ASN A 437 -96.91 50.99 -91.94
C ASN A 437 -96.05 50.86 -93.22
N GLN A 438 -94.76 50.54 -93.08
CA GLN A 438 -93.89 50.24 -94.22
C GLN A 438 -94.22 48.91 -94.91
N ARG A 439 -94.77 47.90 -94.23
CA ARG A 439 -95.29 46.68 -94.88
C ARG A 439 -96.53 46.99 -95.71
N GLY A 440 -97.39 47.93 -95.29
CA GLY A 440 -98.44 48.48 -96.16
C GLY A 440 -97.89 49.10 -97.47
N LEU A 441 -96.79 49.86 -97.38
CA LEU A 441 -96.12 50.46 -98.55
C LEU A 441 -95.19 49.50 -99.33
N LEU A 442 -94.77 48.37 -98.76
CA LEU A 442 -93.85 47.41 -99.40
C LEU A 442 -94.54 46.14 -99.89
N GLN A 443 -95.71 45.76 -99.36
CA GLN A 443 -96.59 44.78 -100.00
C GLN A 443 -97.08 45.28 -101.38
N SER A 444 -97.04 46.59 -101.61
CA SER A 444 -97.25 47.24 -102.90
C SER A 444 -95.97 47.41 -103.75
N GLN A 445 -94.76 47.08 -103.26
CA GLN A 445 -93.51 47.14 -104.03
C GLN A 445 -92.50 46.00 -103.71
N LYS A 446 -92.49 44.97 -104.58
CA LYS A 446 -91.50 43.84 -104.66
C LYS A 446 -91.59 42.84 -103.48
N LYS A 447 -91.78 41.53 -103.67
CA LYS A 447 -91.77 40.65 -104.87
C LYS A 447 -90.44 40.56 -105.65
N VAL A 448 -89.30 40.57 -104.95
CA VAL A 448 -87.99 40.05 -105.41
C VAL A 448 -87.27 39.34 -104.23
N MET A 449 -86.38 38.38 -104.52
CA MET A 449 -85.60 37.49 -103.61
C MET A 449 -84.60 38.25 -102.70
N GLY A 450 -83.98 37.73 -101.61
CA GLY A 450 -84.16 36.48 -100.82
C GLY A 450 -82.84 35.88 -100.18
N GLY A 451 -82.84 35.48 -98.88
CA GLY A 451 -81.96 34.40 -98.29
C GLY A 451 -80.78 34.69 -97.30
N ASN A 452 -80.66 33.86 -96.21
CA ASN A 452 -79.44 33.33 -95.47
C ASN A 452 -78.47 34.26 -94.64
N ARG A 453 -77.62 33.88 -93.62
CA ARG A 453 -77.34 32.67 -92.72
C ARG A 453 -76.18 32.87 -91.62
N GLN A 454 -76.21 32.17 -90.44
CA GLN A 454 -75.11 31.49 -89.60
C GLN A 454 -73.93 32.32 -88.90
N ILE A 455 -73.00 31.93 -87.94
CA ILE A 455 -72.53 30.81 -86.98
C ILE A 455 -71.31 31.36 -86.08
N ASP A 456 -70.59 30.89 -85.00
CA ASP A 456 -70.60 30.05 -83.71
C ASP A 456 -69.30 30.43 -82.84
N GLN A 457 -68.63 29.81 -81.80
CA GLN A 457 -68.63 28.50 -81.04
C GLN A 457 -68.02 28.48 -79.55
N GLU A 458 -66.80 27.93 -79.22
CA GLU A 458 -66.38 27.25 -77.90
C GLU A 458 -64.82 27.25 -77.54
N VAL A 459 -64.12 26.84 -76.41
CA VAL A 459 -64.30 26.39 -74.94
C VAL A 459 -63.20 27.05 -73.97
N ASN A 460 -62.38 26.53 -72.97
CA ASN A 460 -61.96 25.24 -72.29
C ASN A 460 -61.34 25.42 -70.81
N SER A 461 -60.55 24.48 -70.16
CA SER A 461 -60.14 24.49 -68.68
C SER A 461 -58.95 23.57 -68.15
N LYS A 462 -58.47 23.68 -66.85
CA LYS A 462 -58.00 22.60 -65.83
C LYS A 462 -56.83 22.87 -64.77
N LYS A 463 -56.31 21.87 -63.99
CA LYS A 463 -55.82 21.92 -62.53
C LYS A 463 -54.78 20.82 -61.98
N VAL A 464 -53.95 21.13 -60.93
CA VAL A 464 -53.61 20.37 -59.62
C VAL A 464 -52.47 19.26 -59.38
N VAL A 465 -51.50 19.48 -58.42
CA VAL A 465 -50.81 18.63 -57.32
C VAL A 465 -49.95 17.32 -57.61
N VAL A 466 -49.17 16.66 -56.68
CA VAL A 466 -47.82 16.90 -55.98
C VAL A 466 -47.43 15.81 -54.88
N LYS A 467 -46.14 15.30 -54.76
CA LYS A 467 -45.43 14.55 -53.59
C LYS A 467 -44.06 13.85 -54.06
N SER A 468 -43.13 13.16 -53.30
CA SER A 468 -42.53 13.17 -51.91
C SER A 468 -41.46 12.05 -51.54
N LEU A 469 -40.31 12.39 -50.87
CA LEU A 469 -39.35 11.63 -49.94
C LEU A 469 -38.35 10.44 -50.30
N TYR A 470 -37.26 10.33 -49.49
CA TYR A 470 -36.37 9.17 -49.04
C TYR A 470 -34.93 8.84 -49.61
N PHE A 471 -33.86 8.79 -48.76
CA PHE A 471 -32.76 7.76 -48.68
C PHE A 471 -31.69 8.01 -47.55
N SER A 472 -30.79 7.03 -47.23
CA SER A 472 -29.69 7.07 -46.21
C SER A 472 -28.61 5.95 -46.37
N TYR A 473 -27.31 6.16 -46.01
CA TYR A 473 -26.40 5.17 -45.33
C TYR A 473 -24.95 5.68 -44.98
N HIS A 474 -24.16 4.88 -44.21
CA HIS A 474 -22.79 5.13 -43.69
C HIS A 474 -21.61 4.82 -44.67
N GLN A 475 -20.38 5.34 -44.41
CA GLN A 475 -19.19 4.49 -44.06
C GLN A 475 -17.86 5.23 -43.69
N PHE A 476 -17.00 4.50 -42.94
CA PHE A 476 -15.51 4.55 -42.83
C PHE A 476 -14.73 5.80 -42.33
N ARG A 477 -13.86 5.59 -41.31
CA ARG A 477 -12.39 5.51 -41.54
C ARG A 477 -11.60 4.84 -40.38
N MET A 478 -10.71 3.90 -40.70
CA MET A 478 -9.51 3.57 -39.91
C MET A 478 -8.27 4.03 -40.70
N VAL A 479 -7.20 4.48 -40.01
CA VAL A 479 -5.83 4.60 -40.55
C VAL A 479 -4.83 4.41 -39.41
N SER A 480 -3.79 3.60 -39.60
CA SER A 480 -2.69 3.42 -38.65
C SER A 480 -1.39 4.05 -39.16
N SER A 481 -0.53 4.51 -38.25
CA SER A 481 0.91 4.81 -38.42
C SER A 481 1.30 5.76 -39.59
N ASN A 482 1.98 6.89 -39.35
CA ASN A 482 3.33 6.91 -38.81
C ASN A 482 3.85 8.32 -38.46
N SER A 483 5.03 8.35 -37.81
CA SER A 483 5.88 9.51 -37.46
C SER A 483 5.57 10.24 -36.14
N ARG A 484 6.61 10.86 -35.56
CA ARG A 484 6.67 11.37 -34.18
C ARG A 484 6.10 12.78 -34.06
N ASN A 485 5.74 13.15 -32.83
CA ASN A 485 5.28 14.49 -32.39
C ASN A 485 3.78 14.81 -32.59
N SER A 486 2.91 13.80 -32.55
CA SER A 486 1.61 13.96 -31.86
C SER A 486 1.79 13.54 -30.41
N VAL A 487 1.42 14.41 -29.45
CA VAL A 487 1.09 13.93 -28.10
C VAL A 487 -0.22 13.17 -28.26
N ASP A 488 -0.26 11.92 -27.80
CA ASP A 488 -1.50 11.16 -27.72
C ASP A 488 -2.37 11.82 -26.64
N GLU A 489 -3.51 12.39 -27.03
CA GLU A 489 -4.41 13.10 -26.12
C GLU A 489 -5.09 12.17 -25.10
N ARG A 490 -4.87 10.85 -25.21
CA ARG A 490 -5.31 9.80 -24.27
C ARG A 490 -4.16 9.16 -23.47
N ALA A 491 -2.91 9.59 -23.63
CA ALA A 491 -1.82 9.00 -22.87
C ALA A 491 -1.86 9.41 -21.39
N PRO A 492 -1.63 8.48 -20.44
CA PRO A 492 -1.48 8.82 -19.03
C PRO A 492 -0.19 9.59 -18.77
N GLY A 493 -0.28 10.55 -17.86
CA GLY A 493 0.85 11.23 -17.25
C GLY A 493 1.67 10.27 -16.40
N ASN A 494 2.95 10.57 -16.19
CA ASN A 494 3.85 9.77 -15.35
C ASN A 494 3.56 9.90 -13.84
N THR A 495 2.38 10.36 -13.44
CA THR A 495 2.06 10.69 -12.05
C THR A 495 0.74 10.08 -11.63
N ALA A 496 0.74 9.32 -10.54
CA ALA A 496 -0.45 8.79 -9.88
C ALA A 496 -0.53 9.25 -8.42
N THR A 497 -1.69 9.07 -7.79
CA THR A 497 -1.88 9.37 -6.35
C THR A 497 -2.71 8.28 -5.69
N ILE A 498 -2.22 7.77 -4.56
CA ILE A 498 -2.93 6.85 -3.68
C ILE A 498 -3.27 7.60 -2.40
N ASN A 499 -4.55 7.59 -2.02
CA ASN A 499 -5.03 8.24 -0.81
C ASN A 499 -5.18 7.18 0.28
N PHE A 500 -4.38 7.28 1.33
CA PHE A 500 -4.39 6.34 2.44
C PHE A 500 -5.49 6.78 3.42
N ASP A 501 -6.63 6.11 3.39
CA ASP A 501 -7.69 6.29 4.38
C ASP A 501 -7.93 4.98 5.16
N GLU A 502 -7.39 4.92 6.37
CA GLU A 502 -7.60 3.82 7.32
C GLU A 502 -9.07 3.70 7.75
N ASN A 503 -9.88 4.76 7.59
CA ASN A 503 -11.31 4.78 7.89
C ASN A 503 -12.17 4.31 6.70
N ASN A 504 -11.59 4.25 5.49
CA ASN A 504 -12.30 3.93 4.26
C ASN A 504 -11.40 3.08 3.35
N LEU A 505 -11.21 1.82 3.74
CA LEU A 505 -10.39 0.86 2.98
C LEU A 505 -10.89 0.66 1.54
N SER A 506 -12.18 0.87 1.26
CA SER A 506 -12.73 0.84 -0.10
C SER A 506 -12.21 1.98 -0.98
N ALA A 507 -12.26 3.23 -0.50
CA ALA A 507 -11.69 4.37 -1.21
C ALA A 507 -10.16 4.27 -1.35
N PHE A 508 -9.47 3.75 -0.32
CA PHE A 508 -8.04 3.46 -0.38
C PHE A 508 -7.75 2.40 -1.46
N LYS A 509 -8.43 1.24 -1.45
CA LYS A 509 -8.33 0.14 -2.43
C LYS A 509 -8.56 0.59 -3.87
N HIS A 510 -9.55 1.46 -4.09
CA HIS A 510 -9.84 2.04 -5.41
C HIS A 510 -8.73 3.00 -5.86
N SER A 511 -8.28 3.93 -4.99
CA SER A 511 -7.16 4.82 -5.34
C SER A 511 -5.85 4.08 -5.57
N TYR A 512 -5.61 2.99 -4.83
CA TYR A 512 -4.50 2.05 -5.04
C TYR A 512 -4.63 1.37 -6.41
N THR A 513 -5.77 0.77 -6.72
CA THR A 513 -5.95 0.04 -7.98
C THR A 513 -5.83 0.97 -9.19
N ARG A 514 -6.49 2.13 -9.15
CA ARG A 514 -6.36 3.18 -10.17
C ARG A 514 -4.90 3.58 -10.41
N ALA A 515 -4.10 3.71 -9.35
CA ALA A 515 -2.69 4.07 -9.46
C ALA A 515 -1.82 2.95 -10.08
N ILE A 516 -2.07 1.67 -9.75
CA ILE A 516 -1.37 0.54 -10.36
C ILE A 516 -1.75 0.40 -11.85
N ASN A 517 -3.05 0.50 -12.18
CA ASN A 517 -3.51 0.43 -13.56
C ASN A 517 -2.96 1.60 -14.40
N LYS A 518 -2.93 2.82 -13.84
CA LYS A 518 -2.29 3.98 -14.49
C LYS A 518 -0.81 3.77 -14.78
N ALA A 519 -0.07 3.11 -13.87
CA ALA A 519 1.33 2.79 -14.10
C ALA A 519 1.53 1.72 -15.18
N ARG A 520 0.62 0.74 -15.28
CA ARG A 520 0.59 -0.27 -16.36
C ARG A 520 0.33 0.39 -17.72
N GLU A 521 -0.69 1.23 -17.83
CA GLU A 521 -0.98 1.99 -19.06
C GLU A 521 0.14 3.00 -19.40
N TRP A 522 0.80 3.61 -18.40
CA TRP A 522 1.98 4.43 -18.64
C TRP A 522 3.14 3.62 -19.24
N CYS A 523 3.35 2.37 -18.83
CA CYS A 523 4.32 1.49 -19.49
C CYS A 523 3.94 1.17 -20.94
N LYS A 524 2.63 0.97 -21.21
CA LYS A 524 2.07 0.70 -22.53
C LYS A 524 2.25 1.87 -23.49
N SER A 525 1.79 3.08 -23.12
CA SER A 525 1.93 4.29 -23.95
C SER A 525 3.38 4.74 -24.17
N ASN A 526 4.33 4.30 -23.32
CA ASN A 526 5.76 4.62 -23.46
C ASN A 526 6.60 3.45 -24.03
N THR A 527 5.97 2.42 -24.60
CA THR A 527 6.67 1.34 -25.33
C THR A 527 5.98 0.96 -26.65
N LYS A 528 6.62 0.07 -27.43
CA LYS A 528 5.99 -0.54 -28.60
C LYS A 528 4.98 -1.59 -28.11
N VAL A 529 3.69 -1.27 -28.21
CA VAL A 529 2.62 -2.27 -28.12
C VAL A 529 2.67 -3.18 -29.34
N THR A 530 2.52 -4.48 -29.13
CA THR A 530 2.49 -5.50 -30.18
C THR A 530 1.19 -6.29 -30.06
N ASP A 531 0.38 -6.27 -31.12
CA ASP A 531 -0.87 -7.03 -31.19
C ASP A 531 -0.60 -8.53 -31.34
N LEU A 532 -1.25 -9.31 -30.49
CA LEU A 532 -1.21 -10.78 -30.44
C LEU A 532 -2.62 -11.37 -30.64
N SER A 533 -3.60 -10.58 -31.07
CA SER A 533 -5.01 -11.00 -31.15
C SER A 533 -5.25 -12.21 -32.06
N GLN A 534 -4.39 -12.38 -33.07
CA GLN A 534 -4.36 -13.56 -33.94
C GLN A 534 -4.09 -14.88 -33.18
N TYR A 535 -3.40 -14.81 -32.04
CA TYR A 535 -2.88 -15.97 -31.30
C TYR A 535 -3.62 -16.23 -29.98
N PHE A 536 -4.08 -15.17 -29.30
CA PHE A 536 -4.68 -15.25 -27.97
C PHE A 536 -6.12 -14.70 -27.88
N GLY A 537 -6.73 -14.33 -29.01
CA GLY A 537 -8.09 -13.79 -29.08
C GLY A 537 -8.14 -12.25 -29.05
N PRO A 538 -9.28 -11.63 -29.38
CA PRO A 538 -9.41 -10.18 -29.56
C PRO A 538 -8.91 -9.35 -28.37
N GLY A 539 -8.18 -8.27 -28.65
CA GLY A 539 -7.63 -7.38 -27.62
C GLY A 539 -6.42 -7.94 -26.88
N ALA A 540 -5.86 -9.07 -27.32
CA ALA A 540 -4.64 -9.59 -26.73
C ALA A 540 -3.41 -8.83 -27.25
N GLU A 541 -2.83 -7.99 -26.40
CA GLU A 541 -1.59 -7.24 -26.68
C GLU A 541 -0.43 -7.67 -25.77
N ILE A 542 0.77 -7.20 -26.09
CA ILE A 542 1.95 -7.20 -25.21
C ILE A 542 2.73 -5.89 -25.35
N PHE A 543 3.21 -5.37 -24.23
CA PHE A 543 4.09 -4.20 -24.13
C PHE A 543 5.20 -4.49 -23.10
N THR A 544 6.09 -3.53 -22.79
CA THR A 544 7.24 -3.77 -21.90
C THR A 544 7.43 -2.63 -20.90
N THR A 545 8.42 -2.73 -20.01
CA THR A 545 8.91 -1.58 -19.24
C THR A 545 9.45 -0.48 -20.19
N PRO A 546 9.20 0.82 -19.94
CA PRO A 546 9.69 1.95 -20.73
C PRO A 546 11.20 1.95 -21.08
N ALA A 547 11.56 2.74 -22.09
CA ALA A 547 12.96 2.93 -22.47
C ALA A 547 13.76 3.72 -21.40
N GLU A 548 13.12 4.71 -20.78
CA GLU A 548 13.70 5.62 -19.77
C GLU A 548 12.59 6.32 -18.97
N GLY A 549 12.94 7.35 -18.18
CA GLY A 549 11.99 8.15 -17.40
C GLY A 549 11.72 7.63 -15.98
N ILE A 550 10.86 8.35 -15.25
CA ILE A 550 10.45 8.07 -13.86
C ILE A 550 8.94 8.21 -13.77
N PHE A 551 8.30 7.27 -13.06
CA PHE A 551 6.93 7.36 -12.60
C PHE A 551 6.91 7.88 -11.15
N HIS A 552 6.10 8.92 -10.92
CA HIS A 552 5.98 9.64 -9.65
C HIS A 552 4.70 9.21 -8.94
N LEU A 553 4.84 8.41 -7.89
CA LEU A 553 3.68 7.90 -7.16
C LEU A 553 3.51 8.64 -5.84
N LYS A 554 2.55 9.56 -5.80
CA LYS A 554 2.19 10.32 -4.59
C LYS A 554 1.37 9.45 -3.66
N LEU A 555 1.81 9.33 -2.41
CA LEU A 555 1.06 8.75 -1.30
C LEU A 555 0.58 9.90 -0.43
N LYS A 556 -0.72 9.95 -0.09
CA LYS A 556 -1.30 10.98 0.76
C LYS A 556 -1.86 10.38 2.03
N PHE A 557 -1.43 10.87 3.20
CA PHE A 557 -1.87 10.36 4.49
C PHE A 557 -1.90 11.42 5.59
N ARG A 558 -3.11 11.78 6.04
CA ARG A 558 -3.38 12.78 7.10
C ARG A 558 -2.67 14.12 6.80
N GLU A 559 -3.11 14.80 5.74
CA GLU A 559 -2.56 16.06 5.17
C GLU A 559 -1.08 16.04 4.72
N ARG A 560 -0.35 14.93 4.88
CA ARG A 560 1.04 14.79 4.40
C ARG A 560 1.10 14.10 3.05
N GLU A 561 2.11 14.43 2.26
CA GLU A 561 2.42 13.77 0.99
C GLU A 561 3.84 13.17 1.01
N LEU A 562 4.01 12.00 0.41
CA LEU A 562 5.29 11.36 0.13
C LEU A 562 5.27 10.92 -1.34
N THR A 563 6.24 11.33 -2.16
CA THR A 563 6.33 10.88 -3.56
C THR A 563 7.35 9.77 -3.67
N LEU A 564 6.95 8.57 -4.10
CA LEU A 564 7.88 7.50 -4.48
C LEU A 564 8.33 7.70 -5.93
N TYR A 565 9.62 7.50 -6.20
CA TYR A 565 10.20 7.58 -7.54
C TYR A 565 10.48 6.18 -8.09
N ILE A 566 9.78 5.78 -9.15
CA ILE A 566 9.88 4.44 -9.75
C ILE A 566 10.55 4.55 -11.13
N ASN A 567 11.62 3.80 -11.37
CA ASN A 567 12.37 3.81 -12.62
C ASN A 567 11.54 3.27 -13.79
N GLY A 568 11.38 4.01 -14.88
CA GLY A 568 10.67 3.51 -16.07
C GLY A 568 11.33 2.25 -16.67
N ARG A 569 12.66 2.14 -16.62
CA ARG A 569 13.39 1.08 -17.35
C ARG A 569 13.17 -0.34 -16.80
N ASP A 570 12.93 -0.48 -15.51
CA ASP A 570 12.73 -1.78 -14.85
C ASP A 570 11.69 -1.78 -13.71
N LEU A 571 11.03 -0.65 -13.45
CA LEU A 571 10.05 -0.45 -12.37
C LEU A 571 10.60 -0.68 -10.95
N TYR A 572 11.92 -0.56 -10.71
CA TYR A 572 12.45 -0.53 -9.34
C TYR A 572 12.22 0.84 -8.68
N LEU A 573 12.00 0.82 -7.36
CA LEU A 573 11.98 2.01 -6.51
C LEU A 573 13.39 2.62 -6.46
N LEU A 574 13.53 3.85 -6.94
CA LEU A 574 14.78 4.63 -6.91
C LEU A 574 14.96 5.41 -5.60
N GLY A 575 13.87 5.64 -4.87
CA GLY A 575 13.86 6.49 -3.68
C GLY A 575 12.51 7.19 -3.49
N TRP A 576 12.50 8.23 -2.66
CA TRP A 576 11.30 8.96 -2.30
C TRP A 576 11.60 10.43 -1.96
N ASP A 577 10.58 11.26 -1.91
CA ASP A 577 10.64 12.66 -1.47
C ASP A 577 9.47 12.98 -0.54
N GLY A 578 9.71 13.83 0.46
CA GLY A 578 8.75 14.21 1.47
C GLY A 578 9.06 15.58 2.05
N ASP A 579 8.02 16.38 2.27
CA ASP A 579 8.09 17.80 2.68
C ASP A 579 9.00 18.12 3.88
N ARG A 580 9.22 17.14 4.77
CA ARG A 580 9.94 17.29 6.04
C ARG A 580 11.46 17.18 5.95
N TYR A 581 11.97 16.29 5.09
CA TYR A 581 13.41 15.98 4.98
C TYR A 581 13.94 16.00 3.54
N GLY A 582 13.06 16.15 2.54
CA GLY A 582 13.39 16.24 1.12
C GLY A 582 13.61 14.89 0.45
N ALA A 583 14.24 14.95 -0.72
CA ALA A 583 14.41 13.80 -1.60
C ALA A 583 15.58 12.89 -1.18
N PHE A 584 15.33 11.58 -1.26
CA PHE A 584 16.28 10.51 -1.02
C PHE A 584 16.42 9.61 -2.25
N GLU A 585 17.64 9.18 -2.53
CA GLU A 585 17.96 8.19 -3.56
C GLU A 585 18.58 6.95 -2.92
N ILE A 586 17.99 5.80 -3.22
CA ILE A 586 18.53 4.49 -2.88
C ILE A 586 19.73 4.23 -3.78
N GLN A 587 20.88 3.91 -3.18
CA GLN A 587 22.02 3.35 -3.90
C GLN A 587 22.48 2.03 -3.28
N ASP A 588 23.13 1.23 -4.11
CA ASP A 588 23.73 -0.03 -3.69
C ASP A 588 24.82 0.20 -2.63
N ILE A 589 25.03 -0.78 -1.76
CA ILE A 589 26.08 -0.75 -0.73
C ILE A 589 27.44 -0.78 -1.42
N ASP A 590 27.61 -1.62 -2.45
CA ASP A 590 28.90 -1.88 -3.11
C ASP A 590 29.16 -1.02 -4.36
N GLU A 591 28.16 -0.34 -4.92
CA GLU A 591 28.40 0.55 -6.07
C GLU A 591 29.28 1.75 -5.67
N LYS A 592 30.34 1.95 -6.48
CA LYS A 592 31.15 3.17 -6.47
C LYS A 592 30.29 4.32 -6.98
N LYS A 593 30.12 5.37 -6.15
CA LYS A 593 29.37 6.63 -6.40
C LYS A 593 28.74 6.71 -7.80
N LYS A 594 27.48 6.29 -7.90
CA LYS A 594 26.65 6.54 -9.07
C LYS A 594 26.42 8.05 -9.20
N GLU A 595 26.30 8.55 -10.42
CA GLU A 595 25.75 9.88 -10.65
C GLU A 595 24.29 9.88 -10.16
N ARG A 596 23.93 10.87 -9.34
CA ARG A 596 22.56 10.99 -8.81
C ARG A 596 21.59 11.14 -9.97
N CYS A 597 20.54 10.32 -9.95
CA CYS A 597 19.40 10.49 -10.83
C CYS A 597 18.51 11.62 -10.32
N ILE A 598 18.17 11.60 -9.04
CA ILE A 598 17.18 12.51 -8.44
C ILE A 598 17.86 13.86 -8.12
N PRO A 599 17.39 14.98 -8.71
CA PRO A 599 17.99 16.30 -8.47
C PRO A 599 17.90 16.70 -6.99
N GLY A 600 19.04 17.11 -6.42
CA GLY A 600 19.11 17.60 -5.04
C GLY A 600 19.06 16.52 -3.94
N CYS A 601 18.91 15.24 -4.27
CA CYS A 601 18.67 14.19 -3.27
C CYS A 601 19.86 13.90 -2.33
N THR A 602 19.53 13.37 -1.15
CA THR A 602 20.44 12.69 -0.24
C THR A 602 20.54 11.21 -0.63
N ILE A 603 21.76 10.66 -0.72
CA ILE A 603 21.96 9.24 -1.03
C ILE A 603 21.87 8.40 0.25
N ILE A 604 20.99 7.41 0.28
CA ILE A 604 20.96 6.37 1.33
C ILE A 604 21.49 5.06 0.74
N LYS A 605 22.52 4.49 1.37
CA LYS A 605 23.04 3.16 1.03
C LYS A 605 22.25 2.08 1.77
N MET A 606 21.62 1.20 1.00
CA MET A 606 20.69 0.20 1.56
C MET A 606 20.53 -1.07 0.69
N GLY A 607 21.11 -1.08 -0.53
CA GLY A 607 21.01 -2.21 -1.46
C GLY A 607 19.75 -2.14 -2.34
N PHE A 608 19.74 -2.91 -3.43
CA PHE A 608 18.62 -2.96 -4.38
C PHE A 608 17.89 -4.31 -4.41
N ASN A 609 18.43 -5.36 -3.78
CA ASN A 609 17.85 -6.71 -3.84
C ASN A 609 17.05 -7.01 -2.58
N TYR A 610 16.04 -7.88 -2.70
CA TYR A 610 15.29 -8.41 -1.56
C TYR A 610 16.13 -9.20 -0.54
N HIS A 611 17.38 -9.53 -0.86
CA HIS A 611 18.34 -10.06 0.12
C HIS A 611 18.85 -8.97 1.09
N ASP A 612 18.87 -7.72 0.64
CA ASP A 612 19.53 -6.60 1.31
C ASP A 612 18.50 -5.76 2.09
N ILE A 613 17.28 -5.63 1.57
CA ILE A 613 16.18 -4.87 2.18
C ILE A 613 15.21 -5.71 3.02
N CYS A 614 15.14 -7.05 2.84
CA CYS A 614 14.27 -7.89 3.66
C CYS A 614 15.02 -8.43 4.89
N LYS A 615 14.47 -8.16 6.07
CA LYS A 615 14.96 -8.64 7.37
C LYS A 615 14.95 -10.17 7.54
N HIS A 616 14.02 -10.85 6.85
CA HIS A 616 13.79 -12.30 6.91
C HIS A 616 13.67 -12.87 5.48
N THR A 617 12.58 -13.53 5.10
CA THR A 617 12.35 -13.93 3.70
C THR A 617 11.40 -12.98 2.95
N LEU A 618 11.48 -12.98 1.62
CA LEU A 618 10.57 -12.21 0.76
C LEU A 618 9.08 -12.55 0.98
N GLY A 619 8.76 -13.79 1.34
CA GLY A 619 7.38 -14.21 1.63
C GLY A 619 6.78 -13.60 2.90
N GLU A 620 7.64 -13.14 3.81
CA GLU A 620 7.27 -12.49 5.07
C GLU A 620 7.14 -10.97 4.93
N VAL A 621 7.41 -10.39 3.75
CA VAL A 621 7.20 -8.95 3.53
C VAL A 621 5.71 -8.63 3.69
N ARG A 622 5.42 -7.63 4.53
CA ARG A 622 4.05 -7.27 4.89
C ARG A 622 3.31 -6.63 3.72
N ILE A 623 2.04 -6.99 3.55
CA ILE A 623 1.18 -6.47 2.47
C ILE A 623 -0.08 -5.76 3.00
N GLY A 624 -0.73 -5.02 2.11
CA GLY A 624 -2.03 -4.40 2.33
C GLY A 624 -2.01 -3.01 2.96
N PRO A 625 -3.20 -2.44 3.25
CA PRO A 625 -3.35 -1.04 3.64
C PRO A 625 -2.56 -0.66 4.90
N PHE A 626 -2.57 -1.51 5.92
CA PHE A 626 -1.86 -1.25 7.17
C PHE A 626 -0.33 -1.37 7.03
N ALA A 627 0.15 -2.27 6.16
CA ALA A 627 1.58 -2.35 5.85
C ALA A 627 2.06 -1.09 5.12
N MET A 628 1.33 -0.66 4.07
CA MET A 628 1.65 0.57 3.33
C MET A 628 1.60 1.81 4.23
N THR A 629 0.58 1.94 5.09
CA THR A 629 0.47 3.08 6.02
C THR A 629 1.61 3.12 7.04
N HIS A 630 2.02 1.95 7.54
CA HIS A 630 3.22 1.85 8.37
C HIS A 630 4.49 2.26 7.60
N GLY A 631 4.67 1.77 6.36
CA GLY A 631 5.78 2.15 5.49
C GLY A 631 5.86 3.66 5.24
N PHE A 632 4.71 4.30 5.02
CA PHE A 632 4.62 5.77 4.89
C PHE A 632 5.10 6.46 6.18
N GLU A 633 4.58 6.06 7.34
CA GLU A 633 4.97 6.65 8.63
C GLU A 633 6.45 6.47 8.97
N VAL A 634 7.11 5.46 8.39
CA VAL A 634 8.57 5.25 8.53
C VAL A 634 9.37 6.11 7.55
N LEU A 635 9.06 6.09 6.25
CA LEU A 635 9.79 6.89 5.24
C LEU A 635 9.61 8.39 5.45
N TYR A 636 8.41 8.83 5.85
CA TYR A 636 8.12 10.23 6.20
C TYR A 636 8.90 10.73 7.43
N LYS A 637 9.41 9.81 8.27
CA LYS A 637 10.24 10.14 9.44
C LYS A 637 11.74 9.95 9.19
N CYS A 638 12.14 9.42 8.04
CA CYS A 638 13.55 9.18 7.71
C CYS A 638 14.29 10.50 7.47
N ASP A 639 15.39 10.69 8.20
CA ASP A 639 16.27 11.86 8.17
C ASP A 639 17.51 11.65 7.28
N GLY A 640 17.57 10.54 6.55
CA GLY A 640 18.70 10.11 5.73
C GLY A 640 19.62 9.09 6.39
N VAL A 641 19.42 8.75 7.67
CA VAL A 641 20.11 7.62 8.29
C VAL A 641 19.46 6.31 7.85
N SER A 642 20.28 5.33 7.43
CA SER A 642 19.80 3.98 7.09
C SER A 642 19.59 3.17 8.38
N TYR A 643 18.36 2.74 8.63
CA TYR A 643 17.97 1.92 9.78
C TYR A 643 17.02 0.79 9.35
N ASN A 644 16.95 -0.30 10.12
CA ASN A 644 16.22 -1.53 9.75
C ASN A 644 14.77 -1.27 9.32
N ASP A 645 14.05 -0.40 10.03
CA ASP A 645 12.66 -0.11 9.74
C ASP A 645 12.50 0.57 8.36
N ALA A 646 13.48 1.39 7.92
CA ALA A 646 13.47 2.00 6.59
C ALA A 646 13.73 0.97 5.49
N LEU A 647 14.55 -0.06 5.74
CA LEU A 647 14.70 -1.21 4.84
C LEU A 647 13.36 -1.96 4.71
N GLU A 648 12.69 -2.22 5.84
CA GLU A 648 11.38 -2.88 5.86
C GLU A 648 10.31 -2.05 5.12
N ALA A 649 10.29 -0.72 5.29
CA ALA A 649 9.39 0.18 4.58
C ALA A 649 9.65 0.22 3.06
N VAL A 650 10.92 0.17 2.64
CA VAL A 650 11.31 0.06 1.23
C VAL A 650 10.92 -1.31 0.66
N ALA A 651 11.08 -2.40 1.41
CA ALA A 651 10.62 -3.73 1.01
C ALA A 651 9.08 -3.80 0.88
N ILE A 652 8.34 -3.19 1.82
CA ILE A 652 6.88 -3.05 1.77
C ILE A 652 6.46 -2.35 0.46
N PHE A 653 7.03 -1.19 0.13
CA PHE A 653 6.64 -0.49 -1.10
C PHE A 653 7.16 -1.16 -2.38
N ALA A 654 8.30 -1.85 -2.34
CA ALA A 654 8.76 -2.65 -3.47
C ALA A 654 7.73 -3.76 -3.81
N VAL A 655 7.27 -4.54 -2.82
CA VAL A 655 6.28 -5.61 -3.05
C VAL A 655 4.87 -5.06 -3.35
N ASN A 656 4.35 -4.17 -2.50
CA ASN A 656 2.96 -3.71 -2.61
C ASN A 656 2.70 -2.83 -3.84
N ILE A 657 3.74 -2.26 -4.46
CA ILE A 657 3.59 -1.30 -5.56
C ILE A 657 4.39 -1.76 -6.78
N CYS A 658 5.70 -1.91 -6.67
CA CYS A 658 6.56 -2.18 -7.83
C CYS A 658 6.34 -3.58 -8.41
N GLU A 659 6.16 -4.60 -7.57
CA GLU A 659 5.82 -5.95 -8.05
C GLU A 659 4.36 -6.07 -8.48
N ALA A 660 3.42 -5.40 -7.80
CA ALA A 660 2.02 -5.33 -8.23
C ALA A 660 1.84 -4.68 -9.63
N MET A 661 2.68 -3.70 -9.99
CA MET A 661 2.69 -3.17 -11.36
C MET A 661 3.07 -4.24 -12.39
N ARG A 662 4.01 -5.14 -12.07
CA ARG A 662 4.59 -6.15 -12.98
C ARG A 662 3.79 -7.45 -13.08
N ASP A 663 3.34 -7.97 -11.93
CA ASP A 663 2.80 -9.32 -11.76
C ASP A 663 1.35 -9.27 -11.25
N GLU A 664 0.46 -9.96 -11.97
CA GLU A 664 -0.97 -9.98 -11.73
C GLU A 664 -1.36 -10.69 -10.43
N GLU A 665 -0.62 -11.75 -10.05
CA GLU A 665 -0.95 -12.54 -8.86
C GLU A 665 -0.53 -11.78 -7.60
N VAL A 666 0.59 -11.06 -7.66
CA VAL A 666 1.00 -10.12 -6.59
C VAL A 666 0.00 -8.95 -6.47
N TRP A 667 -0.45 -8.37 -7.59
CA TRP A 667 -1.46 -7.32 -7.54
C TRP A 667 -2.79 -7.80 -6.93
N LYS A 668 -3.24 -9.01 -7.28
CA LYS A 668 -4.45 -9.62 -6.69
C LYS A 668 -4.30 -9.85 -5.20
N GLU A 669 -3.20 -10.42 -4.73
CA GLU A 669 -3.00 -10.65 -3.31
C GLU A 669 -3.01 -9.35 -2.50
N VAL A 670 -2.37 -8.29 -3.03
CA VAL A 670 -2.41 -6.96 -2.40
C VAL A 670 -3.81 -6.34 -2.50
N LYS A 671 -4.54 -6.47 -3.61
CA LYS A 671 -5.91 -5.95 -3.75
C LYS A 671 -6.90 -6.66 -2.82
N ASP A 672 -6.80 -7.99 -2.68
CA ASP A 672 -7.62 -8.81 -1.78
C ASP A 672 -7.33 -8.50 -0.30
N SER A 673 -6.10 -8.16 0.06
CA SER A 673 -5.72 -7.81 1.45
C SER A 673 -6.39 -6.54 2.01
N PHE A 674 -7.09 -5.75 1.16
CA PHE A 674 -7.97 -4.67 1.62
C PHE A 674 -9.31 -5.19 2.18
N ASP A 675 -9.77 -6.36 1.74
CA ASP A 675 -11.01 -7.00 2.22
C ASP A 675 -10.69 -8.09 3.25
N LEU A 676 -9.62 -8.85 3.00
CA LEU A 676 -9.21 -10.03 3.76
C LEU A 676 -8.02 -9.71 4.66
N LEU A 677 -8.28 -9.02 5.77
CA LEU A 677 -7.24 -8.46 6.68
C LEU A 677 -6.30 -9.50 7.32
N PHE A 678 -6.57 -10.81 7.18
CA PHE A 678 -5.64 -11.87 7.57
C PHE A 678 -4.49 -12.07 6.58
N LEU A 679 -4.61 -11.56 5.34
CA LEU A 679 -3.55 -11.54 4.33
C LEU A 679 -2.55 -10.43 4.64
N ASN A 680 -1.68 -10.67 5.61
CA ASN A 680 -0.77 -9.66 6.17
C ASN A 680 0.68 -9.79 5.66
N THR A 681 1.01 -10.84 4.90
CA THR A 681 2.30 -11.06 4.23
C THR A 681 2.13 -11.59 2.81
N LEU A 682 3.12 -11.37 1.94
CA LEU A 682 3.11 -11.79 0.53
C LEU A 682 2.74 -13.27 0.32
N ASP A 683 3.28 -14.18 1.11
CA ASP A 683 3.02 -15.62 0.97
C ASP A 683 1.93 -16.11 1.96
N SER A 684 1.02 -15.24 2.43
CA SER A 684 -0.01 -15.57 3.44
C SER A 684 -0.93 -16.75 3.07
N ARG A 685 -1.26 -16.95 1.78
CA ARG A 685 -2.04 -18.13 1.33
C ARG A 685 -1.22 -19.39 1.06
N TRP A 686 0.10 -19.35 1.18
CA TRP A 686 0.96 -20.46 0.75
C TRP A 686 1.03 -21.59 1.81
N ASP A 687 0.29 -22.69 1.57
CA ASP A 687 0.58 -23.97 2.19
C ASP A 687 1.51 -24.81 1.30
N LYS A 688 2.64 -25.25 1.86
CA LYS A 688 3.59 -26.19 1.25
C LYS A 688 2.95 -27.52 0.80
N LYS A 689 1.79 -27.91 1.34
CA LYS A 689 1.03 -29.10 0.91
C LYS A 689 0.13 -28.86 -0.31
N SER A 690 -0.21 -27.61 -0.63
CA SER A 690 -1.12 -27.27 -1.73
C SER A 690 -0.60 -27.64 -3.12
N GLY A 691 0.73 -27.80 -3.26
CA GLY A 691 1.41 -27.94 -4.55
C GLY A 691 1.52 -26.62 -5.33
N MET A 692 0.98 -25.52 -4.82
CA MET A 692 1.15 -24.18 -5.41
C MET A 692 2.52 -23.59 -5.06
N ALA A 693 3.07 -22.81 -5.98
CA ALA A 693 4.28 -22.02 -5.72
C ALA A 693 3.93 -20.79 -4.87
N PRO A 694 4.86 -20.31 -4.02
CA PRO A 694 4.69 -19.03 -3.30
C PRO A 694 4.80 -17.85 -4.27
N LEU A 695 4.11 -16.74 -3.99
CA LEU A 695 4.21 -15.50 -4.78
C LEU A 695 5.62 -14.90 -4.69
N SER A 696 6.36 -15.16 -3.62
CA SER A 696 7.78 -14.83 -3.54
C SER A 696 8.66 -15.58 -4.56
N ALA A 697 8.18 -16.68 -5.18
CA ALA A 697 8.87 -17.31 -6.32
C ALA A 697 8.57 -16.60 -7.65
N ASN A 698 7.37 -16.03 -7.84
CA ASN A 698 7.02 -15.23 -9.02
C ASN A 698 7.98 -14.04 -9.17
N ILE A 699 8.15 -13.27 -8.09
CA ILE A 699 9.03 -12.09 -8.04
C ILE A 699 10.49 -12.48 -8.30
N ARG A 700 11.02 -13.50 -7.59
CA ARG A 700 12.40 -14.00 -7.78
C ARG A 700 12.68 -14.48 -9.21
N THR A 701 11.66 -14.80 -9.99
CA THR A 701 11.77 -15.32 -11.35
C THR A 701 11.27 -14.35 -12.43
N TYR A 702 10.82 -13.14 -12.07
CA TYR A 702 10.27 -12.12 -12.98
C TYR A 702 11.15 -11.87 -14.22
N LYS A 703 12.46 -11.65 -14.04
CA LYS A 703 13.40 -11.47 -15.17
C LYS A 703 13.54 -12.71 -16.05
N HIS A 704 13.54 -13.90 -15.45
CA HIS A 704 13.66 -15.18 -16.17
C HIS A 704 12.44 -15.44 -17.05
N TYR A 705 11.25 -15.29 -16.49
CA TYR A 705 10.02 -15.52 -17.25
C TYR A 705 9.63 -14.34 -18.16
N SER A 706 10.11 -13.11 -17.91
CA SER A 706 10.05 -12.02 -18.90
C SER A 706 10.83 -12.37 -20.17
N LEU A 707 12.05 -12.91 -20.03
CA LEU A 707 12.83 -13.42 -21.17
C LEU A 707 12.05 -14.50 -21.91
N GLN A 708 11.59 -15.54 -21.20
CA GLN A 708 10.89 -16.67 -21.82
C GLN A 708 9.57 -16.26 -22.50
N TYR A 709 8.84 -15.29 -21.95
CA TYR A 709 7.62 -14.76 -22.56
C TYR A 709 7.95 -14.00 -23.86
N LEU A 710 8.88 -13.05 -23.81
CA LEU A 710 9.25 -12.21 -24.97
C LEU A 710 9.90 -13.03 -26.10
N GLU A 711 10.78 -13.99 -25.76
CA GLU A 711 11.43 -14.89 -26.72
C GLU A 711 10.42 -15.79 -27.43
N TYR A 712 9.49 -16.40 -26.68
CA TYR A 712 8.43 -17.25 -27.25
C TYR A 712 7.50 -16.44 -28.16
N VAL A 713 7.21 -15.18 -27.81
CA VAL A 713 6.40 -14.28 -28.64
C VAL A 713 7.14 -13.81 -29.91
N ASP A 714 8.44 -13.50 -29.86
CA ASP A 714 9.22 -13.23 -31.10
C ASP A 714 9.20 -14.42 -32.05
N CYS A 715 9.43 -15.63 -31.51
CA CYS A 715 9.38 -16.86 -32.29
C CYS A 715 7.99 -17.14 -32.88
N MET A 716 6.92 -16.85 -32.13
CA MET A 716 5.54 -16.99 -32.58
C MET A 716 5.17 -16.03 -33.72
N ILE A 717 5.49 -14.73 -33.57
CA ILE A 717 5.21 -13.71 -34.58
C ILE A 717 6.01 -13.99 -35.86
N ARG A 718 7.30 -14.33 -35.70
CA ARG A 718 8.22 -14.55 -36.81
C ARG A 718 8.23 -15.98 -37.36
N LYS A 719 7.31 -16.83 -36.87
CA LYS A 719 7.08 -18.21 -37.33
C LYS A 719 8.35 -19.08 -37.29
N LYS A 720 9.20 -18.85 -36.28
CA LYS A 720 10.33 -19.70 -35.92
C LYS A 720 9.84 -20.94 -35.13
N PRO A 721 10.66 -21.98 -34.94
CA PRO A 721 10.43 -22.98 -33.90
C PRO A 721 10.21 -22.29 -32.54
N LEU A 722 9.18 -22.70 -31.81
CA LEU A 722 8.85 -22.14 -30.49
C LEU A 722 9.80 -22.74 -29.43
N PRO A 723 10.38 -21.93 -28.53
CA PRO A 723 11.26 -22.43 -27.47
C PRO A 723 10.47 -23.19 -26.41
N GLU A 724 11.11 -24.17 -25.77
CA GLU A 724 10.54 -24.85 -24.60
C GLU A 724 10.64 -23.92 -23.37
N ILE A 725 9.58 -23.87 -22.54
CA ILE A 725 9.56 -23.01 -21.34
C ILE A 725 10.43 -23.64 -20.24
N THR A 726 11.63 -23.10 -20.07
CA THR A 726 12.57 -23.54 -19.02
C THR A 726 12.08 -23.07 -17.64
N ASN A 727 11.85 -24.02 -16.74
CA ASN A 727 11.33 -23.73 -15.40
C ASN A 727 12.44 -23.52 -14.36
N ARG A 728 12.18 -22.67 -13.36
CA ARG A 728 13.22 -22.19 -12.45
C ARG A 728 12.71 -21.90 -11.03
N SER A 729 13.57 -22.18 -10.05
CA SER A 729 13.45 -21.71 -8.65
C SER A 729 12.09 -21.94 -7.97
N GLY A 730 11.52 -23.14 -8.11
CA GLY A 730 10.31 -23.55 -7.40
C GLY A 730 8.98 -23.13 -8.03
N LEU A 731 9.02 -22.34 -9.12
CA LEU A 731 7.85 -22.09 -9.97
C LEU A 731 7.84 -23.08 -11.14
N HIS A 732 6.66 -23.61 -11.47
CA HIS A 732 6.45 -24.54 -12.58
C HIS A 732 5.35 -24.03 -13.51
N VAL A 733 5.77 -23.30 -14.53
CA VAL A 733 4.95 -22.81 -15.64
C VAL A 733 4.82 -23.92 -16.69
N LYS A 734 3.60 -24.20 -17.10
CA LYS A 734 3.22 -25.22 -18.08
C LYS A 734 2.96 -24.62 -19.47
N SER A 735 2.63 -23.33 -19.56
CA SER A 735 2.22 -22.70 -20.82
C SER A 735 2.55 -21.21 -20.94
N ILE A 736 2.58 -20.73 -22.19
CA ILE A 736 2.68 -19.30 -22.51
C ILE A 736 1.47 -18.48 -22.01
N HIS A 737 0.30 -19.13 -21.85
CA HIS A 737 -0.91 -18.49 -21.33
C HIS A 737 -0.78 -18.12 -19.85
N GLU A 738 -0.14 -18.97 -19.03
CA GLU A 738 0.22 -18.62 -17.64
C GLU A 738 1.17 -17.41 -17.60
N LEU A 739 2.16 -17.34 -18.50
CA LEU A 739 3.06 -16.18 -18.58
C LEU A 739 2.34 -14.89 -18.96
N ARG A 740 1.44 -14.94 -19.96
CA ARG A 740 0.61 -13.79 -20.35
C ARG A 740 -0.35 -13.34 -19.26
N ASN A 741 -0.97 -14.28 -18.55
CA ASN A 741 -1.95 -13.96 -17.51
C ASN A 741 -1.28 -13.44 -16.24
N ARG A 742 -0.04 -13.86 -15.96
CA ARG A 742 0.72 -13.46 -14.77
C ARG A 742 1.58 -12.20 -15.00
N ILE A 743 2.38 -12.13 -16.06
CA ILE A 743 3.33 -11.03 -16.28
C ILE A 743 2.65 -9.95 -17.13
N ARG A 744 2.19 -8.88 -16.48
CA ARG A 744 1.50 -7.75 -17.11
C ARG A 744 2.46 -6.77 -17.77
N VAL A 745 3.61 -6.53 -17.14
CA VAL A 745 4.67 -5.66 -17.68
C VAL A 745 6.00 -6.43 -17.71
N PRO A 746 6.30 -7.20 -18.77
CA PRO A 746 7.57 -7.90 -18.89
C PRO A 746 8.76 -6.92 -19.02
N LEU A 747 9.88 -7.29 -18.39
CA LEU A 747 11.07 -6.47 -18.36
C LEU A 747 11.70 -6.33 -19.75
N ARG A 748 11.78 -5.10 -20.26
CA ARG A 748 12.38 -4.76 -21.58
C ARG A 748 13.77 -5.37 -21.74
N ASP A 749 14.66 -5.13 -20.77
CA ASP A 749 16.05 -5.63 -20.77
C ASP A 749 16.19 -7.16 -20.56
N ALA A 750 15.09 -7.93 -20.51
CA ALA A 750 15.16 -9.39 -20.45
C ALA A 750 15.39 -10.03 -21.83
N TYR A 751 14.91 -9.41 -22.92
CA TYR A 751 15.06 -9.92 -24.28
C TYR A 751 15.22 -8.74 -25.27
N ASN A 752 16.34 -8.69 -25.99
CA ASN A 752 16.68 -7.59 -26.92
C ASN A 752 17.00 -8.13 -28.31
N GLU A 753 16.03 -8.80 -28.93
CA GLU A 753 16.10 -9.28 -30.30
C GLU A 753 14.76 -9.14 -31.01
N GLY A 754 14.80 -9.16 -32.35
CA GLY A 754 13.62 -9.29 -33.21
C GLY A 754 12.56 -8.21 -33.00
N GLU A 755 11.30 -8.62 -32.77
CA GLU A 755 10.19 -7.69 -32.55
C GLU A 755 10.35 -6.80 -31.31
N PHE A 756 11.19 -7.22 -30.37
CA PHE A 756 11.50 -6.50 -29.14
C PHE A 756 12.91 -5.87 -29.15
N LEU A 757 13.58 -5.78 -30.32
CA LEU A 757 14.89 -5.13 -30.46
C LEU A 757 14.82 -3.65 -30.04
N HIS A 758 15.72 -3.24 -29.14
CA HIS A 758 15.70 -1.93 -28.50
C HIS A 758 17.08 -1.38 -28.12
N GLU A 759 17.12 -0.08 -27.82
CA GLU A 759 18.32 0.65 -27.40
C GLU A 759 18.97 0.09 -26.11
N LYS A 760 20.31 0.14 -26.03
CA LYS A 760 21.04 -0.33 -24.84
C LYS A 760 20.65 0.49 -23.61
N ARG A 761 20.46 -0.20 -22.47
CA ARG A 761 20.20 0.40 -21.15
C ARG A 761 21.11 1.62 -20.88
N PRO A 762 20.56 2.79 -20.50
CA PRO A 762 21.34 3.96 -20.06
C PRO A 762 22.28 3.67 -18.88
N LYS A 763 23.36 4.46 -18.73
CA LYS A 763 24.33 4.30 -17.62
C LYS A 763 23.73 4.62 -16.25
N SER A 764 22.80 5.57 -16.22
CA SER A 764 22.04 6.05 -15.06
C SER A 764 20.58 6.22 -15.48
N PRO A 765 19.60 6.06 -14.56
CA PRO A 765 18.21 6.37 -14.87
C PRO A 765 18.06 7.86 -15.22
N VAL A 766 17.18 8.18 -16.17
CA VAL A 766 16.99 9.54 -16.67
C VAL A 766 15.84 10.21 -15.91
N TRP A 767 16.14 11.29 -15.20
CA TRP A 767 15.13 12.08 -14.49
C TRP A 767 14.20 12.81 -15.47
N CYS A 768 12.89 12.66 -15.25
CA CYS A 768 11.88 13.55 -15.80
C CYS A 768 10.98 14.08 -14.67
N PRO A 769 10.50 15.33 -14.74
CA PRO A 769 9.54 15.86 -13.77
C PRO A 769 8.16 15.18 -13.92
N PRO A 770 7.26 15.36 -12.93
CA PRO A 770 5.84 15.10 -13.10
C PRO A 770 5.26 15.83 -14.32
N TYR A 771 4.49 15.12 -15.15
CA TYR A 771 3.68 15.70 -16.22
C TYR A 771 2.23 15.20 -16.16
N PRO A 772 1.25 16.04 -16.55
CA PRO A 772 -0.17 15.72 -16.44
C PRO A 772 -0.61 14.67 -17.47
N ASP A 773 -1.84 14.21 -17.30
CA ASP A 773 -2.53 13.34 -18.25
C ASP A 773 -2.88 14.05 -19.57
N GLY A 774 -3.06 13.24 -20.62
CA GLY A 774 -3.82 13.66 -21.79
C GLY A 774 -5.25 14.05 -21.43
N LYS A 775 -5.87 14.94 -22.22
CA LYS A 775 -7.20 15.50 -21.97
C LYS A 775 -8.30 14.44 -21.80
N ASP A 776 -8.15 13.34 -22.52
CA ASP A 776 -9.15 12.27 -22.66
C ASP A 776 -8.71 10.99 -21.93
N TRP A 777 -7.71 11.05 -21.03
CA TRP A 777 -7.31 9.87 -20.25
C TRP A 777 -8.25 9.66 -19.05
N ILE A 778 -8.91 8.51 -19.04
CA ILE A 778 -9.75 8.00 -17.95
C ILE A 778 -9.24 6.58 -17.64
N SER A 779 -9.24 6.17 -16.36
CA SER A 779 -8.81 4.82 -16.00
C SER A 779 -9.92 3.78 -16.20
N GLU A 780 -9.58 2.50 -16.37
CA GLU A 780 -10.56 1.41 -16.54
C GLU A 780 -11.56 1.31 -15.36
N GLU A 781 -11.13 1.57 -14.11
CA GLU A 781 -12.04 1.61 -12.94
C GLU A 781 -12.87 2.91 -12.85
N GLU A 782 -12.59 3.92 -13.68
CA GLU A 782 -13.46 5.09 -13.84
C GLU A 782 -14.44 4.87 -15.00
N GLN A 783 -13.98 4.30 -16.12
CA GLN A 783 -14.87 3.90 -17.24
C GLN A 783 -15.93 2.90 -16.78
N LEU A 784 -15.53 1.85 -16.06
CA LEU A 784 -16.48 0.87 -15.49
C LEU A 784 -17.43 1.49 -14.47
N LYS A 785 -17.07 2.62 -13.84
CA LYS A 785 -17.98 3.36 -12.93
C LYS A 785 -18.89 4.33 -13.65
N GLU A 786 -18.43 4.97 -14.72
CA GLU A 786 -19.27 5.73 -15.61
C GLU A 786 -20.30 4.80 -16.27
N GLU A 787 -19.91 3.56 -16.60
CA GLU A 787 -20.84 2.50 -17.06
C GLU A 787 -21.77 1.99 -15.91
N GLU A 788 -21.26 1.72 -14.70
CA GLU A 788 -22.09 1.30 -13.53
C GLU A 788 -22.98 2.43 -12.94
N GLU A 789 -22.73 3.71 -13.27
CA GLU A 789 -23.58 4.85 -12.89
C GLU A 789 -24.52 5.32 -14.03
N GLU A 790 -24.41 4.75 -15.25
CA GLU A 790 -25.35 4.96 -16.37
C GLU A 790 -26.41 3.84 -16.56
N GLU A 791 -26.28 2.67 -15.92
CA GLU A 791 -27.29 1.57 -15.90
C GLU A 791 -28.36 1.67 -14.77
#